data_AF-A0A1F9L8W6-F1
#
_entry.id   AF-A0A1F9L8W6-F1
#
_cell.length_a   1.000
_cell.length_b   1.000
_cell.length_c   1.000
_cell.angle_alpha   90.00
_cell.angle_beta   90.00
_cell.angle_gamma   90.00
#
_symmetry.space_group_name_H-M   'P 1'
#
loop_
_entity.id
_entity.type
_entity.pdbx_description
1 polymer ?
#
loop_
_entity_poly.entity_id
_entity_poly.type
_entity_poly.pdbx_seq_one_letter_code
_entity_poly.pdbx_strand_id
1 'polypeptide(L)'
;MLSNADFLSLEGKPGKFTAKLRLRPRYIDTDKCTACGLCTKYCPKHLVDPYNEGLAVTRPIHIDYAQAVPATYYIDPEACLYLKHGTCQICVSSCQSKAIDFSQKAEEKEIRIGAVIMAPGFGRIPDATLAKYSYGQHPDVMTSLEFERLLCASGPFEGEVKCLSDRRHPKRIAFIQCVGSRDLGCNNGYCSSVCCMYSIKEAMVAKEHDPEVEITIYYIDMRTQGKGFDAAQQKAESMGIKFVRARVADVMPWENNLKLTYSTLDGMHRFEPYDIVVLSVGLDAPADAKNLGEIAGFALNNYDFCKTETFAPLLTSRPGVYVAGAFQGPKDIPESVTQSSAAAGLAAGLIAKDRGKALVHKTYPKEQKTGKDEEVRIGVFVCHCGINIGSVVDVPAVEQYTEGMEGVVYHAQSMYSCSQDAQEVLKAKIKEHNLNRVVIAACSPRTHEPLFQETLKDAGLNRCLFEMVNIRDHCSWVHANEPAAATEKSKDLVRMGVAKARHIQPLPEQTVPVTAKALVLGGGVAGLTAALTLAEQGFQTTVVEKEGTLGGHLQHLSYTLQGDTVSTVLGELIDTVKKNKKIELLTNTELSQVSGFVGNFSSVLTTSKGKKTTETTLDHGVIIIATGGREYRPEVVLDNPIKYSEAIVTQRELEQRLAGKGKNPAPKSVVMVQCAGSRGDDLNYCSKVCCNHAVKNALKIKALDPSAQVVVLYRDMRTYGFAEDAYRQAREKGVVFIPYTMDNKPKFKGSGKKTSVTFFDPILRDEVTMTPEVLALSVGIVAEGTEELSKLLKIPVNEDKFFLEAHVKLRPVELPVSGVYVCGLAHSPKPVEEIIVQAQAAAAKAAIPLSKGFVSVEPTISCVDKEACIGCGLCESLCPYQSIRIIKDENGKRKAETITASCKGCGICASHCPVFAISMGGYTDEQINAQITAFGAK
;
A
#
# COMPACT_ATOMS: atom_id res chain seq x y z
N MET A 1 -21.36 -3.60 4.15
CA MET A 1 -20.79 -3.81 2.80
C MET A 1 -21.81 -4.62 2.00
N LEU A 2 -22.12 -4.22 0.77
CA LEU A 2 -22.95 -5.04 -0.14
C LEU A 2 -22.00 -5.81 -1.05
N SER A 3 -22.09 -7.15 -1.03
CA SER A 3 -21.26 -8.05 -1.83
C SER A 3 -22.17 -8.94 -2.68
N ASN A 4 -21.63 -9.58 -3.72
CA ASN A 4 -22.42 -10.33 -4.71
C ASN A 4 -23.51 -9.45 -5.36
N ALA A 5 -23.11 -8.27 -5.83
CA ALA A 5 -24.02 -7.25 -6.34
C ALA A 5 -23.55 -6.73 -7.71
N ASP A 6 -24.51 -6.42 -8.58
CA ASP A 6 -24.28 -5.78 -9.87
C ASP A 6 -24.70 -4.31 -9.80
N PHE A 7 -23.94 -3.42 -10.45
CA PHE A 7 -24.28 -2.01 -10.58
C PHE A 7 -25.08 -1.81 -11.86
N LEU A 8 -26.34 -1.35 -11.76
CA LEU A 8 -27.27 -1.31 -12.89
C LEU A 8 -27.43 0.09 -13.51
N SER A 9 -27.55 1.13 -12.71
CA SER A 9 -27.74 2.50 -13.20
C SER A 9 -27.26 3.54 -12.18
N LEU A 10 -26.85 4.72 -12.68
CA LEU A 10 -26.52 5.90 -11.86
C LEU A 10 -27.19 7.16 -12.39
N GLU A 11 -28.23 7.60 -11.69
CA GLU A 11 -28.99 8.80 -12.04
C GLU A 11 -28.69 9.96 -11.10
N GLY A 12 -28.92 11.19 -11.56
CA GLY A 12 -28.75 12.40 -10.77
C GLY A 12 -27.43 13.12 -10.99
N LYS A 13 -27.07 13.98 -10.03
CA LYS A 13 -26.00 14.99 -10.13
C LYS A 13 -25.09 14.97 -8.89
N PRO A 14 -23.89 15.59 -8.94
CA PRO A 14 -22.97 15.64 -7.79
C PRO A 14 -23.67 16.02 -6.48
N GLY A 15 -23.42 15.24 -5.43
CA GLY A 15 -24.05 15.39 -4.11
C GLY A 15 -25.45 14.77 -3.97
N LYS A 16 -26.09 14.37 -5.09
CA LYS A 16 -27.45 13.80 -5.11
C LYS A 16 -27.61 12.79 -6.25
N PHE A 17 -26.96 11.64 -6.11
CA PHE A 17 -27.13 10.51 -7.00
C PHE A 17 -28.08 9.46 -6.41
N THR A 18 -28.68 8.68 -7.29
CA THR A 18 -29.40 7.44 -6.97
C THR A 18 -28.75 6.31 -7.76
N ALA A 19 -28.17 5.34 -7.05
CA ALA A 19 -27.60 4.13 -7.64
C ALA A 19 -28.59 2.98 -7.53
N LYS A 20 -28.81 2.27 -8.63
CA LYS A 20 -29.59 1.04 -8.65
C LYS A 20 -28.64 -0.16 -8.67
N LEU A 21 -28.81 -1.07 -7.72
CA LEU A 21 -28.00 -2.27 -7.56
C LEU A 21 -28.88 -3.51 -7.64
N ARG A 22 -28.33 -4.62 -8.15
CA ARG A 22 -28.96 -5.95 -8.09
C ARG A 22 -28.13 -6.86 -7.20
N LEU A 23 -28.66 -7.24 -6.05
CA LEU A 23 -28.08 -8.25 -5.17
C LEU A 23 -28.39 -9.63 -5.75
N ARG A 24 -27.36 -10.38 -6.13
CA ARG A 24 -27.50 -11.77 -6.58
C ARG A 24 -27.77 -12.68 -5.37
N PRO A 25 -28.63 -13.70 -5.50
CA PRO A 25 -28.86 -14.65 -4.42
C PRO A 25 -27.56 -15.38 -4.09
N ARG A 26 -27.23 -15.49 -2.80
CA ARG A 26 -26.13 -16.35 -2.33
C ARG A 26 -26.60 -17.79 -2.12
N TYR A 27 -27.92 -17.97 -2.04
CA TYR A 27 -28.60 -19.18 -1.58
C TYR A 27 -28.21 -19.60 -0.17
N ILE A 28 -27.68 -18.64 0.60
CA ILE A 28 -27.20 -18.79 1.96
C ILE A 28 -27.59 -17.51 2.71
N ASP A 29 -28.25 -17.68 3.85
CA ASP A 29 -28.54 -16.63 4.82
C ASP A 29 -27.22 -16.25 5.51
N THR A 30 -26.75 -15.03 5.24
CA THR A 30 -25.45 -14.57 5.71
C THR A 30 -25.39 -14.39 7.21
N ASP A 31 -26.53 -14.13 7.86
CA ASP A 31 -26.60 -13.87 9.29
C ASP A 31 -26.57 -15.20 10.08
N LYS A 32 -27.04 -16.30 9.47
CA LYS A 32 -27.00 -17.65 10.06
C LYS A 32 -25.77 -18.46 9.67
N CYS A 33 -25.05 -18.07 8.62
CA CYS A 33 -23.92 -18.85 8.13
C CYS A 33 -22.73 -18.76 9.09
N THR A 34 -22.32 -19.90 9.65
CA THR A 34 -21.16 -19.99 10.55
C THR A 34 -19.84 -20.20 9.83
N ALA A 35 -19.87 -20.24 8.49
CA ALA A 35 -18.72 -20.53 7.63
C ALA A 35 -18.01 -21.85 7.94
N CYS A 36 -18.77 -22.89 8.28
CA CYS A 36 -18.16 -24.08 8.85
C CYS A 36 -17.45 -25.05 7.89
N GLY A 37 -17.80 -24.99 6.61
CA GLY A 37 -17.22 -25.84 5.56
C GLY A 37 -17.75 -27.28 5.51
N LEU A 38 -18.63 -27.70 6.42
CA LEU A 38 -19.26 -29.03 6.35
C LEU A 38 -20.04 -29.22 5.05
N CYS A 39 -20.78 -28.20 4.64
CA CYS A 39 -21.57 -28.23 3.41
C CYS A 39 -20.70 -28.39 2.15
N THR A 40 -19.50 -27.82 2.14
CA THR A 40 -18.50 -28.00 1.08
C THR A 40 -17.91 -29.40 1.12
N LYS A 41 -17.52 -29.88 2.31
CA LYS A 41 -16.96 -31.23 2.50
C LYS A 41 -17.88 -32.32 1.95
N TYR A 42 -19.19 -32.20 2.17
CA TYR A 42 -20.17 -33.18 1.72
C TYR A 42 -20.74 -32.92 0.31
N CYS A 43 -20.37 -31.82 -0.34
CA CYS A 43 -20.84 -31.56 -1.70
C CYS A 43 -20.20 -32.55 -2.69
N PRO A 44 -21.00 -33.36 -3.43
CA PRO A 44 -20.46 -34.40 -4.30
C PRO A 44 -19.94 -33.85 -5.64
N LYS A 45 -20.32 -32.64 -6.02
CA LYS A 45 -19.93 -32.05 -7.31
C LYS A 45 -18.61 -31.30 -7.17
N HIS A 46 -17.66 -31.63 -8.02
CA HIS A 46 -16.40 -30.91 -8.15
C HIS A 46 -16.57 -29.68 -9.07
N LEU A 47 -15.89 -28.60 -8.74
CA LEU A 47 -15.80 -27.36 -9.52
C LEU A 47 -14.32 -26.97 -9.64
N VAL A 48 -13.88 -26.49 -10.79
CA VAL A 48 -12.51 -25.94 -10.94
C VAL A 48 -12.42 -24.69 -10.09
N ASP A 49 -11.36 -24.54 -9.29
CA ASP A 49 -11.20 -23.40 -8.39
C ASP A 49 -10.67 -22.17 -9.13
N PRO A 50 -11.50 -21.13 -9.40
CA PRO A 50 -11.06 -19.96 -10.12
C PRO A 50 -10.11 -19.07 -9.30
N TYR A 51 -10.21 -19.08 -7.98
CA TYR A 51 -9.32 -18.29 -7.10
C TYR A 51 -7.89 -18.84 -7.14
N ASN A 52 -7.76 -20.15 -7.24
CA ASN A 52 -6.47 -20.84 -7.41
C ASN A 52 -6.06 -21.01 -8.88
N GLU A 53 -6.56 -20.17 -9.78
CA GLU A 53 -6.17 -20.18 -11.20
C GLU A 53 -6.38 -21.55 -11.88
N GLY A 54 -7.37 -22.32 -11.44
CA GLY A 54 -7.65 -23.66 -11.96
C GLY A 54 -6.66 -24.75 -11.56
N LEU A 55 -5.69 -24.45 -10.69
CA LEU A 55 -4.70 -25.41 -10.17
C LEU A 55 -5.27 -26.33 -9.08
N ALA A 56 -6.48 -26.04 -8.60
CA ALA A 56 -7.18 -26.82 -7.59
C ALA A 56 -8.64 -27.10 -7.97
N VAL A 57 -9.27 -27.97 -7.19
CA VAL A 57 -10.69 -28.29 -7.30
C VAL A 57 -11.39 -27.81 -6.03
N THR A 58 -12.46 -27.04 -6.20
CA THR A 58 -13.39 -26.62 -5.16
C THR A 58 -14.76 -27.34 -5.34
N ARG A 59 -15.83 -26.78 -4.76
CA ARG A 59 -17.20 -27.28 -4.80
C ARG A 59 -18.17 -26.14 -5.13
N PRO A 60 -19.35 -26.41 -5.72
CA PRO A 60 -20.36 -25.38 -5.98
C PRO A 60 -20.73 -24.55 -4.75
N ILE A 61 -20.80 -25.17 -3.57
CA ILE A 61 -20.93 -24.45 -2.30
C ILE A 61 -19.54 -24.24 -1.69
N HIS A 62 -19.04 -23.01 -1.69
CA HIS A 62 -17.69 -22.67 -1.22
C HIS A 62 -17.58 -21.23 -0.70
N ILE A 63 -16.45 -20.94 -0.07
CA ILE A 63 -15.93 -19.59 0.14
C ILE A 63 -14.74 -19.45 -0.82
N ASP A 64 -14.62 -18.31 -1.50
CA ASP A 64 -13.57 -18.10 -2.51
C ASP A 64 -12.15 -18.33 -1.94
N TYR A 65 -11.89 -17.88 -0.71
CA TYR A 65 -10.62 -18.10 -0.01
C TYR A 65 -10.77 -17.98 1.50
N ALA A 66 -9.80 -18.49 2.27
CA ALA A 66 -9.91 -18.64 3.73
C ALA A 66 -10.14 -17.34 4.51
N GLN A 67 -9.73 -16.19 3.97
CA GLN A 67 -9.88 -14.87 4.60
C GLN A 67 -10.91 -13.97 3.88
N ALA A 68 -11.84 -14.56 3.12
CA ALA A 68 -12.88 -13.80 2.43
C ALA A 68 -13.75 -13.00 3.41
N VAL A 69 -14.15 -11.80 2.99
CA VAL A 69 -15.04 -10.90 3.76
C VAL A 69 -16.22 -10.51 2.87
N PRO A 70 -17.48 -10.76 3.28
CA PRO A 70 -17.89 -11.45 4.50
C PRO A 70 -17.44 -12.92 4.53
N ALA A 71 -17.11 -13.44 5.72
CA ALA A 71 -16.79 -14.85 5.92
C ALA A 71 -18.07 -15.69 5.87
N THR A 72 -18.63 -15.85 4.66
CA THR A 72 -19.87 -16.58 4.41
C THR A 72 -19.78 -17.32 3.08
N TYR A 73 -20.36 -18.51 3.03
CA TYR A 73 -20.39 -19.32 1.81
C TYR A 73 -21.33 -18.68 0.77
N TYR A 74 -21.21 -19.11 -0.47
CA TYR A 74 -22.26 -18.97 -1.48
C TYR A 74 -22.39 -20.27 -2.27
N ILE A 75 -23.49 -20.42 -3.00
CA ILE A 75 -23.70 -21.54 -3.91
C ILE A 75 -23.64 -21.02 -5.35
N ASP A 76 -22.70 -21.53 -6.13
CA ASP A 76 -22.63 -21.28 -7.56
C ASP A 76 -23.85 -21.92 -8.27
N PRO A 77 -24.78 -21.11 -8.81
CA PRO A 77 -25.96 -21.64 -9.49
C PRO A 77 -25.61 -22.38 -10.79
N GLU A 78 -24.47 -22.09 -11.41
CA GLU A 78 -24.05 -22.73 -12.65
C GLU A 78 -23.45 -24.12 -12.42
N ALA A 79 -23.01 -24.44 -11.21
CA ALA A 79 -22.42 -25.73 -10.89
C ALA A 79 -23.31 -26.59 -9.97
N CYS A 80 -24.27 -26.00 -9.25
CA CYS A 80 -25.09 -26.70 -8.27
C CYS A 80 -26.13 -27.63 -8.91
N LEU A 81 -26.08 -28.91 -8.56
CA LEU A 81 -27.00 -29.94 -9.06
C LEU A 81 -28.47 -29.68 -8.68
N TYR A 82 -28.73 -29.09 -7.51
CA TYR A 82 -30.09 -28.72 -7.11
C TYR A 82 -30.64 -27.57 -7.92
N LEU A 83 -29.88 -26.48 -8.05
CA LEU A 83 -30.35 -25.28 -8.75
C LEU A 83 -30.52 -25.53 -10.25
N LYS A 84 -29.71 -26.42 -10.85
CA LYS A 84 -29.85 -26.82 -12.26
C LYS A 84 -30.89 -27.90 -12.53
N HIS A 85 -30.99 -28.91 -11.67
CA HIS A 85 -31.74 -30.13 -11.97
C HIS A 85 -32.69 -30.61 -10.86
N GLY A 86 -32.66 -29.97 -9.68
CA GLY A 86 -33.50 -30.34 -8.54
C GLY A 86 -33.09 -31.63 -7.82
N THR A 87 -31.88 -32.16 -8.05
CA THR A 87 -31.54 -33.56 -7.69
C THR A 87 -30.73 -33.78 -6.40
N CYS A 88 -30.19 -32.75 -5.73
CA CYS A 88 -29.25 -32.94 -4.61
C CYS A 88 -29.39 -31.91 -3.48
N GLN A 89 -29.74 -32.32 -2.25
CA GLN A 89 -29.84 -31.42 -1.09
C GLN A 89 -28.93 -31.79 0.09
N ILE A 90 -27.84 -32.54 -0.15
CA ILE A 90 -26.93 -33.02 0.92
C ILE A 90 -26.41 -31.87 1.79
N CYS A 91 -26.08 -30.73 1.16
CA CYS A 91 -25.58 -29.55 1.87
C CYS A 91 -26.57 -29.04 2.94
N VAL A 92 -27.88 -29.09 2.68
CA VAL A 92 -28.94 -28.68 3.62
C VAL A 92 -28.89 -29.55 4.88
N SER A 93 -28.81 -30.87 4.71
CA SER A 93 -28.75 -31.81 5.83
C SER A 93 -27.48 -31.66 6.66
N SER A 94 -26.37 -31.30 6.02
CA SER A 94 -25.09 -31.05 6.70
C SER A 94 -24.97 -29.67 7.39
N CYS A 95 -25.85 -28.73 7.07
CA CYS A 95 -25.79 -27.36 7.57
C CYS A 95 -26.50 -27.25 8.93
N GLN A 96 -25.73 -27.34 10.01
CA GLN A 96 -26.25 -27.28 11.39
C GLN A 96 -26.97 -25.97 11.71
N SER A 97 -26.48 -24.83 11.19
CA SER A 97 -27.11 -23.52 11.41
C SER A 97 -28.32 -23.24 10.50
N LYS A 98 -28.68 -24.18 9.63
CA LYS A 98 -29.81 -24.07 8.69
C LYS A 98 -29.76 -22.78 7.86
N ALA A 99 -28.56 -22.39 7.44
CA ALA A 99 -28.31 -21.18 6.66
C ALA A 99 -28.62 -21.33 5.16
N ILE A 100 -28.72 -22.56 4.63
CA ILE A 100 -28.93 -22.78 3.19
C ILE A 100 -30.38 -22.50 2.82
N ASP A 101 -30.59 -21.61 1.85
CA ASP A 101 -31.90 -21.22 1.35
C ASP A 101 -31.89 -21.09 -0.18
N PHE A 102 -32.32 -22.15 -0.87
CA PHE A 102 -32.42 -22.16 -2.33
C PHE A 102 -33.56 -21.28 -2.89
N SER A 103 -34.44 -20.75 -2.04
CA SER A 103 -35.57 -19.91 -2.47
C SER A 103 -35.20 -18.44 -2.69
N GLN A 104 -34.00 -18.03 -2.28
CA GLN A 104 -33.50 -16.67 -2.48
C GLN A 104 -33.57 -16.27 -3.97
N LYS A 105 -34.05 -15.05 -4.21
CA LYS A 105 -34.11 -14.43 -5.54
C LYS A 105 -33.23 -13.20 -5.58
N ALA A 106 -32.89 -12.75 -6.78
CA ALA A 106 -32.21 -11.48 -6.95
C ALA A 106 -33.09 -10.33 -6.44
N GLU A 107 -32.49 -9.40 -5.70
CA GLU A 107 -33.16 -8.23 -5.14
C GLU A 107 -32.60 -6.97 -5.79
N GLU A 108 -33.45 -6.09 -6.29
CA GLU A 108 -33.03 -4.76 -6.75
C GLU A 108 -33.17 -3.75 -5.61
N LYS A 109 -32.13 -2.94 -5.41
CA LYS A 109 -32.05 -1.95 -4.35
C LYS A 109 -31.63 -0.60 -4.90
N GLU A 110 -32.34 0.44 -4.49
CA GLU A 110 -31.97 1.82 -4.78
C GLU A 110 -31.28 2.45 -3.56
N ILE A 111 -30.15 3.11 -3.79
CA ILE A 111 -29.37 3.77 -2.75
C ILE A 111 -29.08 5.21 -3.15
N ARG A 112 -29.45 6.15 -2.27
CA ARG A 112 -29.11 7.56 -2.42
C ARG A 112 -27.68 7.79 -1.94
N ILE A 113 -26.85 8.36 -2.80
CA ILE A 113 -25.42 8.59 -2.54
C ILE A 113 -25.00 9.98 -3.01
N GLY A 114 -24.00 10.57 -2.35
CA GLY A 114 -23.51 11.91 -2.71
C GLY A 114 -22.37 11.89 -3.75
N ALA A 115 -21.60 10.81 -3.79
CA ALA A 115 -20.45 10.64 -4.66
C ALA A 115 -20.27 9.15 -5.02
N VAL A 116 -19.59 8.88 -6.14
CA VAL A 116 -19.23 7.53 -6.58
C VAL A 116 -17.72 7.45 -6.78
N ILE A 117 -17.10 6.36 -6.34
CA ILE A 117 -15.69 6.06 -6.59
C ILE A 117 -15.63 4.74 -7.34
N MET A 118 -15.19 4.77 -8.60
CA MET A 118 -15.02 3.61 -9.45
C MET A 118 -13.66 2.95 -9.16
N ALA A 119 -13.69 1.74 -8.62
CA ALA A 119 -12.50 0.93 -8.35
C ALA A 119 -12.69 -0.57 -8.69
N PRO A 120 -13.13 -0.92 -9.93
CA PRO A 120 -13.37 -2.31 -10.33
C PRO A 120 -12.07 -3.15 -10.49
N GLY A 121 -10.89 -2.54 -10.35
CA GLY A 121 -9.61 -3.23 -10.49
C GLY A 121 -9.13 -3.27 -11.95
N PHE A 122 -8.62 -4.43 -12.37
CA PHE A 122 -8.08 -4.69 -13.70
C PHE A 122 -8.61 -6.02 -14.25
N GLY A 123 -8.54 -6.20 -15.57
CA GLY A 123 -8.88 -7.42 -16.28
C GLY A 123 -7.66 -8.26 -16.67
N ARG A 124 -7.92 -9.40 -17.31
CA ARG A 124 -6.90 -10.33 -17.79
C ARG A 124 -6.58 -10.07 -19.26
N ILE A 125 -5.33 -10.26 -19.63
CA ILE A 125 -4.94 -10.24 -21.05
C ILE A 125 -5.56 -11.44 -21.79
N PRO A 126 -5.83 -11.34 -23.10
CA PRO A 126 -6.45 -12.43 -23.85
C PRO A 126 -5.57 -13.68 -23.95
N ASP A 127 -6.16 -14.88 -23.78
CA ASP A 127 -5.46 -16.17 -23.90
C ASP A 127 -4.74 -16.36 -25.25
N ALA A 128 -5.29 -15.79 -26.33
CA ALA A 128 -4.64 -15.79 -27.65
C ALA A 128 -3.25 -15.12 -27.62
N THR A 129 -3.03 -14.16 -26.72
CA THR A 129 -1.74 -13.51 -26.49
C THR A 129 -0.75 -14.45 -25.81
N LEU A 130 -1.24 -15.35 -24.95
CA LEU A 130 -0.44 -16.33 -24.22
C LEU A 130 -0.08 -17.54 -25.10
N ALA A 131 -0.97 -17.91 -26.02
CA ALA A 131 -0.79 -19.05 -26.91
C ALA A 131 0.50 -18.99 -27.75
N LYS A 132 1.01 -17.77 -28.03
CA LYS A 132 2.30 -17.55 -28.73
C LYS A 132 3.54 -18.05 -27.95
N TYR A 133 3.37 -18.40 -26.69
CA TYR A 133 4.40 -18.98 -25.83
C TYR A 133 4.03 -20.41 -25.40
N SER A 134 3.19 -21.11 -26.17
CA SER A 134 2.70 -22.46 -25.86
C SER A 134 1.90 -22.58 -24.56
N TYR A 135 1.37 -21.47 -24.03
CA TYR A 135 0.43 -21.51 -22.91
C TYR A 135 -0.83 -22.29 -23.30
N GLY A 136 -1.28 -23.18 -22.40
CA GLY A 136 -2.38 -24.12 -22.65
C GLY A 136 -1.98 -25.36 -23.49
N GLN A 137 -0.79 -25.37 -24.12
CA GLN A 137 -0.28 -26.53 -24.85
C GLN A 137 0.69 -27.37 -24.00
N HIS A 138 1.39 -26.74 -23.06
CA HIS A 138 2.28 -27.41 -22.11
C HIS A 138 1.97 -26.95 -20.67
N PRO A 139 1.82 -27.88 -19.70
CA PRO A 139 1.41 -27.53 -18.34
C PRO A 139 2.46 -26.73 -17.55
N ASP A 140 3.74 -26.82 -17.92
CA ASP A 140 4.82 -26.06 -17.25
C ASP A 140 5.07 -24.66 -17.86
N VAL A 141 4.25 -24.24 -18.83
CA VAL A 141 4.13 -22.84 -19.22
C VAL A 141 2.96 -22.26 -18.45
N MET A 142 3.24 -21.31 -17.56
CA MET A 142 2.23 -20.72 -16.68
C MET A 142 2.37 -19.21 -16.60
N THR A 143 1.29 -18.53 -16.27
CA THR A 143 1.25 -17.11 -15.95
C THR A 143 1.87 -16.84 -14.59
N SER A 144 2.30 -15.59 -14.36
CA SER A 144 2.75 -15.14 -13.04
C SER A 144 1.67 -15.24 -11.96
N LEU A 145 0.37 -15.19 -12.32
CA LEU A 145 -0.73 -15.39 -11.37
C LEU A 145 -0.81 -16.84 -10.90
N GLU A 146 -0.71 -17.80 -11.81
CA GLU A 146 -0.63 -19.24 -11.47
C GLU A 146 0.61 -19.52 -10.63
N PHE A 147 1.77 -18.96 -11.01
CA PHE A 147 3.01 -19.11 -10.25
C PHE A 147 2.91 -18.52 -8.83
N GLU A 148 2.24 -17.37 -8.66
CA GLU A 148 1.95 -16.80 -7.34
C GLU A 148 1.09 -17.75 -6.48
N ARG A 149 0.15 -18.49 -7.08
CA ARG A 149 -0.63 -19.50 -6.35
C ARG A 149 0.23 -20.71 -5.96
N LEU A 150 1.27 -21.06 -6.71
CA LEU A 150 2.24 -22.10 -6.31
C LEU A 150 3.08 -21.65 -5.11
N LEU A 151 3.58 -20.41 -5.14
CA LEU A 151 4.41 -19.84 -4.05
C LEU A 151 3.63 -19.57 -2.76
N CYS A 152 2.30 -19.50 -2.83
CA CYS A 152 1.49 -19.16 -1.68
C CYS A 152 1.35 -20.35 -0.72
N ALA A 153 1.65 -20.14 0.57
CA ALA A 153 1.43 -21.14 1.62
C ALA A 153 -0.04 -21.60 1.74
N SER A 154 -1.00 -20.75 1.36
CA SER A 154 -2.43 -21.10 1.29
C SER A 154 -2.88 -21.51 -0.12
N GLY A 155 -1.93 -21.70 -1.03
CA GLY A 155 -2.16 -22.15 -2.39
C GLY A 155 -2.21 -23.69 -2.48
N PRO A 156 -2.53 -24.23 -3.68
CA PRO A 156 -2.77 -25.66 -3.87
C PRO A 156 -1.55 -26.56 -3.63
N PHE A 157 -0.37 -25.96 -3.60
CA PHE A 157 0.91 -26.64 -3.39
C PHE A 157 1.60 -26.20 -2.09
N GLU A 158 0.90 -25.47 -1.22
CA GLU A 158 1.39 -25.09 0.11
C GLU A 158 2.74 -24.35 0.12
N GLY A 159 3.06 -23.64 -0.97
CA GLY A 159 4.33 -22.93 -1.16
C GLY A 159 5.42 -23.72 -1.89
N GLU A 160 5.18 -25.00 -2.21
CA GLU A 160 6.13 -25.82 -2.96
C GLU A 160 6.03 -25.60 -4.47
N VAL A 161 7.09 -25.05 -5.07
CA VAL A 161 7.18 -24.89 -6.53
C VAL A 161 7.50 -26.24 -7.17
N LYS A 162 6.54 -26.75 -7.97
CA LYS A 162 6.63 -28.03 -8.69
C LYS A 162 6.25 -27.86 -10.15
N CYS A 163 6.87 -28.66 -11.02
CA CYS A 163 6.42 -28.81 -12.41
C CYS A 163 5.04 -29.47 -12.39
N LEU A 164 4.09 -28.91 -13.13
CA LEU A 164 2.72 -29.41 -13.23
C LEU A 164 2.64 -30.69 -14.07
N SER A 165 3.57 -30.90 -15.01
CA SER A 165 3.63 -32.11 -15.84
C SER A 165 3.95 -33.39 -15.06
N ASP A 166 4.98 -33.35 -14.20
CA ASP A 166 5.58 -34.55 -13.59
C ASP A 166 5.77 -34.43 -12.05
N ARG A 167 5.37 -33.31 -11.45
CA ARG A 167 5.42 -33.02 -10.00
C ARG A 167 6.81 -32.90 -9.40
N ARG A 168 7.89 -32.86 -10.20
CA ARG A 168 9.25 -32.66 -9.67
C ARG A 168 9.53 -31.20 -9.34
N HIS A 169 10.53 -30.96 -8.51
CA HIS A 169 11.07 -29.61 -8.31
C HIS A 169 11.84 -29.13 -9.56
N PRO A 170 11.59 -27.90 -10.05
CA PRO A 170 12.32 -27.35 -11.17
C PRO A 170 13.77 -27.03 -10.75
N LYS A 171 14.71 -27.29 -11.65
CA LYS A 171 16.11 -26.84 -11.52
C LYS A 171 16.34 -25.52 -12.24
N ARG A 172 15.54 -25.21 -13.27
CA ARG A 172 15.67 -24.01 -14.10
C ARG A 172 14.29 -23.38 -14.35
N ILE A 173 14.16 -22.10 -14.00
CA ILE A 173 12.95 -21.30 -14.23
C ILE A 173 13.28 -20.08 -15.09
N ALA A 174 12.47 -19.84 -16.13
CA ALA A 174 12.54 -18.61 -16.93
C ALA A 174 11.33 -17.72 -16.68
N PHE A 175 11.54 -16.43 -16.43
CA PHE A 175 10.49 -15.42 -16.45
C PHE A 175 10.57 -14.62 -17.75
N ILE A 176 9.43 -14.45 -18.43
CA ILE A 176 9.32 -13.64 -19.65
C ILE A 176 8.55 -12.37 -19.33
N GLN A 177 9.20 -11.21 -19.46
CA GLN A 177 8.58 -9.91 -19.22
C GLN A 177 7.72 -9.42 -20.39
N CYS A 178 6.85 -8.45 -20.11
CA CYS A 178 6.03 -7.73 -21.10
C CYS A 178 5.06 -8.64 -21.87
N VAL A 179 4.57 -9.74 -21.26
CA VAL A 179 3.56 -10.59 -21.90
C VAL A 179 2.21 -9.88 -21.84
N GLY A 180 1.66 -9.51 -23.00
CA GLY A 180 0.41 -8.73 -23.08
C GLY A 180 0.53 -7.26 -22.65
N SER A 181 1.76 -6.72 -22.63
CA SER A 181 2.04 -5.30 -22.43
C SER A 181 3.13 -4.86 -23.39
N ARG A 182 3.12 -3.58 -23.80
CA ARG A 182 4.04 -3.07 -24.82
C ARG A 182 3.97 -3.93 -26.09
N ASP A 183 2.78 -4.45 -26.37
CA ASP A 183 2.52 -5.43 -27.41
C ASP A 183 1.35 -4.96 -28.28
N LEU A 184 1.69 -4.54 -29.50
CA LEU A 184 0.71 -4.07 -30.47
C LEU A 184 -0.14 -5.22 -31.03
N GLY A 185 0.30 -6.48 -30.90
CA GLY A 185 -0.45 -7.63 -31.40
C GLY A 185 -1.78 -7.87 -30.68
N CYS A 186 -1.87 -7.47 -29.40
CA CYS A 186 -3.09 -7.50 -28.61
C CYS A 186 -3.65 -6.10 -28.30
N ASN A 187 -3.19 -5.07 -29.02
CA ASN A 187 -3.55 -3.67 -28.80
C ASN A 187 -3.20 -3.10 -27.40
N ASN A 188 -2.34 -3.78 -26.64
CA ASN A 188 -1.86 -3.28 -25.33
C ASN A 188 -0.51 -2.58 -25.50
N GLY A 189 -0.57 -1.40 -26.13
CA GLY A 189 0.60 -0.56 -26.43
C GLY A 189 1.28 0.08 -25.21
N TYR A 190 0.66 -0.02 -24.04
CA TYR A 190 1.12 0.57 -22.78
C TYR A 190 1.96 -0.40 -21.94
N CYS A 191 2.63 0.11 -20.90
CA CYS A 191 3.32 -0.69 -19.92
C CYS A 191 2.44 -0.94 -18.69
N SER A 192 2.33 -2.18 -18.23
CA SER A 192 1.52 -2.51 -17.05
C SER A 192 2.13 -2.14 -15.70
N SER A 193 3.28 -1.46 -15.69
CA SER A 193 3.95 -0.83 -14.51
C SER A 193 4.41 -1.76 -13.38
N VAL A 194 3.85 -2.96 -13.23
CA VAL A 194 4.06 -3.86 -12.08
C VAL A 194 4.85 -5.13 -12.41
N CYS A 195 4.88 -5.55 -13.69
CA CYS A 195 5.36 -6.86 -14.10
C CYS A 195 6.82 -7.13 -13.70
N CYS A 196 7.69 -6.16 -13.94
CA CYS A 196 9.10 -6.26 -13.56
C CYS A 196 9.30 -6.48 -12.06
N MET A 197 8.44 -5.90 -11.22
CA MET A 197 8.59 -5.97 -9.77
C MET A 197 7.99 -7.23 -9.16
N TYR A 198 6.80 -7.67 -9.61
CA TYR A 198 6.27 -8.92 -9.09
C TYR A 198 7.13 -10.11 -9.52
N SER A 199 7.77 -10.08 -10.71
CA SER A 199 8.61 -11.19 -11.16
C SER A 199 9.91 -11.25 -10.37
N ILE A 200 10.47 -10.09 -9.99
CA ILE A 200 11.61 -10.02 -9.06
C ILE A 200 11.19 -10.63 -7.72
N LYS A 201 10.03 -10.23 -7.18
CA LYS A 201 9.49 -10.77 -5.93
C LYS A 201 9.29 -12.29 -6.01
N GLU A 202 8.60 -12.78 -7.04
CA GLU A 202 8.34 -14.21 -7.26
C GLU A 202 9.63 -15.01 -7.40
N ALA A 203 10.60 -14.51 -8.17
CA ALA A 203 11.91 -15.14 -8.32
C ALA A 203 12.68 -15.20 -6.99
N MET A 204 12.68 -14.12 -6.21
CA MET A 204 13.33 -14.09 -4.90
C MET A 204 12.67 -15.08 -3.93
N VAL A 205 11.34 -15.12 -3.88
CA VAL A 205 10.61 -16.06 -3.02
C VAL A 205 10.88 -17.50 -3.45
N ALA A 206 10.88 -17.80 -4.75
CA ALA A 206 11.25 -19.14 -5.23
C ALA A 206 12.67 -19.53 -4.81
N LYS A 207 13.62 -18.60 -4.87
CA LYS A 207 15.02 -18.81 -4.44
C LYS A 207 15.18 -18.94 -2.92
N GLU A 208 14.30 -18.32 -2.14
CA GLU A 208 14.23 -18.52 -0.68
C GLU A 208 13.73 -19.92 -0.31
N HIS A 209 12.83 -20.50 -1.11
CA HIS A 209 12.33 -21.88 -0.91
C HIS A 209 13.31 -22.94 -1.44
N ASP A 210 13.95 -22.69 -2.58
CA ASP A 210 14.98 -23.54 -3.16
C ASP A 210 16.20 -22.70 -3.57
N PRO A 211 17.27 -22.66 -2.76
CA PRO A 211 18.48 -21.91 -3.07
C PRO A 211 19.24 -22.41 -4.31
N GLU A 212 19.02 -23.64 -4.77
CA GLU A 212 19.77 -24.24 -5.88
C GLU A 212 19.13 -23.97 -7.24
N VAL A 213 17.84 -23.59 -7.29
CA VAL A 213 17.14 -23.33 -8.56
C VAL A 213 17.75 -22.18 -9.34
N GLU A 214 18.08 -22.40 -10.61
CA GLU A 214 18.56 -21.34 -11.51
C GLU A 214 17.39 -20.55 -12.09
N ILE A 215 17.36 -19.25 -11.82
CA ILE A 215 16.29 -18.37 -12.30
C ILE A 215 16.86 -17.32 -13.26
N THR A 216 16.20 -17.15 -14.41
CA THR A 216 16.54 -16.13 -15.40
C THR A 216 15.32 -15.28 -15.73
N ILE A 217 15.47 -13.95 -15.69
CA ILE A 217 14.43 -12.98 -16.08
C ILE A 217 14.81 -12.35 -17.42
N TYR A 218 14.00 -12.61 -18.44
CA TYR A 218 14.16 -12.07 -19.80
C TYR A 218 13.34 -10.79 -19.98
N TYR A 219 14.01 -9.68 -20.32
CA TYR A 219 13.39 -8.35 -20.32
C TYR A 219 13.81 -7.46 -21.51
N ILE A 220 13.02 -6.41 -21.77
CA ILE A 220 13.35 -5.34 -22.73
C ILE A 220 13.99 -4.15 -22.01
N ASP A 221 13.29 -3.63 -20.99
CA ASP A 221 13.76 -2.60 -20.05
C ASP A 221 13.29 -2.98 -18.64
N MET A 222 14.18 -2.95 -17.64
CA MET A 222 13.77 -3.18 -16.25
C MET A 222 13.19 -1.89 -15.64
N ARG A 223 11.89 -1.95 -15.33
CA ARG A 223 11.10 -0.82 -14.80
C ARG A 223 10.89 -0.93 -13.30
N THR A 224 11.94 -0.58 -12.56
CA THR A 224 12.00 -0.60 -11.09
C THR A 224 12.03 0.84 -10.52
N GLN A 225 11.07 1.68 -10.94
CA GLN A 225 11.03 3.13 -10.65
C GLN A 225 10.47 3.55 -9.27
N GLY A 226 9.97 2.62 -8.46
CA GLY A 226 9.42 2.91 -7.14
C GLY A 226 10.51 3.16 -6.08
N LYS A 227 10.13 3.77 -4.96
CA LYS A 227 11.02 3.95 -3.80
C LYS A 227 11.49 2.59 -3.29
N GLY A 228 12.81 2.36 -3.29
CA GLY A 228 13.42 1.08 -2.91
C GLY A 228 13.38 -0.04 -3.97
N PHE A 229 12.85 0.22 -5.17
CA PHE A 229 12.70 -0.84 -6.19
C PHE A 229 14.03 -1.20 -6.88
N ASP A 230 14.92 -0.25 -7.13
CA ASP A 230 16.28 -0.55 -7.63
C ASP A 230 17.07 -1.41 -6.62
N ALA A 231 16.94 -1.13 -5.32
CA ALA A 231 17.56 -1.94 -4.26
C ALA A 231 17.00 -3.38 -4.23
N ALA A 232 15.71 -3.56 -4.50
CA ALA A 232 15.10 -4.89 -4.62
C ALA A 232 15.68 -5.68 -5.81
N GLN A 233 15.91 -5.03 -6.95
CA GLN A 233 16.58 -5.66 -8.10
C GLN A 233 18.02 -6.06 -7.74
N GLN A 234 18.79 -5.16 -7.11
CA GLN A 234 20.16 -5.45 -6.68
C GLN A 234 20.21 -6.63 -5.70
N LYS A 235 19.25 -6.71 -4.78
CA LYS A 235 19.11 -7.86 -3.87
C LYS A 235 18.85 -9.16 -4.65
N ALA A 236 17.97 -9.14 -5.65
CA ALA A 236 17.72 -10.30 -6.49
C ALA A 236 18.98 -10.75 -7.26
N GLU A 237 19.74 -9.80 -7.82
CA GLU A 237 21.03 -10.07 -8.47
C GLU A 237 22.03 -10.72 -7.49
N SER A 238 22.11 -10.24 -6.24
CA SER A 238 22.97 -10.85 -5.21
C SER A 238 22.54 -12.27 -4.78
N MET A 239 21.29 -12.66 -5.05
CA MET A 239 20.77 -14.01 -4.83
C MET A 239 21.06 -14.94 -6.03
N GLY A 240 21.79 -14.47 -7.05
CA GLY A 240 22.14 -15.24 -8.24
C GLY A 240 21.05 -15.29 -9.31
N ILE A 241 20.01 -14.46 -9.21
CA ILE A 241 18.98 -14.35 -10.25
C ILE A 241 19.58 -13.61 -11.45
N LYS A 242 19.52 -14.23 -12.64
CA LYS A 242 20.12 -13.71 -13.87
C LYS A 242 19.12 -12.78 -14.59
N PHE A 243 19.58 -11.63 -15.08
CA PHE A 243 18.77 -10.70 -15.87
C PHE A 243 19.31 -10.64 -17.30
N VAL A 244 18.52 -11.09 -18.28
CA VAL A 244 18.94 -11.13 -19.69
C VAL A 244 18.09 -10.16 -20.49
N ARG A 245 18.76 -9.16 -21.09
CA ARG A 245 18.10 -8.20 -21.96
C ARG A 245 17.84 -8.80 -23.34
N ALA A 246 16.68 -9.40 -23.50
CA ALA A 246 16.21 -9.99 -24.75
C ALA A 246 14.68 -10.05 -24.77
N ARG A 247 14.11 -9.86 -25.96
CA ARG A 247 12.71 -10.21 -26.20
C ARG A 247 12.65 -11.67 -26.63
N VAL A 248 11.98 -12.50 -25.83
CA VAL A 248 11.74 -13.91 -26.18
C VAL A 248 10.78 -13.97 -27.36
N ALA A 249 11.20 -14.68 -28.40
CA ALA A 249 10.43 -14.85 -29.63
C ALA A 249 9.40 -15.97 -29.49
N ASP A 250 9.79 -17.10 -28.90
CA ASP A 250 8.96 -18.29 -28.79
C ASP A 250 9.40 -19.22 -27.65
N VAL A 251 8.47 -20.04 -27.17
CA VAL A 251 8.63 -21.11 -26.18
C VAL A 251 8.01 -22.36 -26.77
N MET A 252 8.82 -23.39 -27.02
CA MET A 252 8.35 -24.65 -27.60
C MET A 252 8.57 -25.82 -26.62
N PRO A 253 7.62 -26.78 -26.52
CA PRO A 253 7.89 -28.06 -25.87
C PRO A 253 9.09 -28.77 -26.51
N TRP A 254 10.00 -29.28 -25.69
CA TRP A 254 11.20 -29.98 -26.14
C TRP A 254 11.57 -31.10 -25.16
N GLU A 255 11.26 -32.34 -25.55
CA GLU A 255 11.41 -33.53 -24.68
C GLU A 255 10.62 -33.34 -23.37
N ASN A 256 11.27 -33.43 -22.21
CA ASN A 256 10.69 -33.19 -20.89
C ASN A 256 10.90 -31.74 -20.39
N ASN A 257 11.29 -30.82 -21.28
CA ASN A 257 11.63 -29.44 -20.98
C ASN A 257 10.93 -28.46 -21.94
N LEU A 258 11.13 -27.18 -21.69
CA LEU A 258 10.69 -26.06 -22.52
C LEU A 258 11.90 -25.39 -23.15
N LYS A 259 11.90 -25.23 -24.47
CA LYS A 259 12.97 -24.56 -25.22
C LYS A 259 12.59 -23.11 -25.49
N LEU A 260 13.30 -22.18 -24.87
CA LEU A 260 13.19 -20.74 -25.11
C LEU A 260 14.06 -20.32 -26.29
N THR A 261 13.49 -19.51 -27.19
CA THR A 261 14.22 -18.88 -28.31
C THR A 261 14.21 -17.36 -28.16
N TYR A 262 15.39 -16.74 -28.17
CA TYR A 262 15.52 -15.27 -28.04
C TYR A 262 16.74 -14.73 -28.79
N SER A 263 16.76 -13.41 -28.99
CA SER A 263 17.87 -12.69 -29.60
C SER A 263 18.43 -11.64 -28.65
N THR A 264 19.75 -11.56 -28.56
CA THR A 264 20.47 -10.53 -27.80
C THR A 264 20.72 -9.30 -28.67
N LEU A 265 21.09 -8.17 -28.04
CA LEU A 265 21.31 -6.89 -28.74
C LEU A 265 22.46 -6.92 -29.76
N ASP A 266 23.40 -7.83 -29.57
CA ASP A 266 24.44 -8.10 -30.56
C ASP A 266 23.89 -8.80 -31.82
N GLY A 267 22.65 -9.29 -31.83
CA GLY A 267 22.06 -10.02 -32.95
C GLY A 267 22.29 -11.52 -32.93
N MET A 268 22.88 -12.09 -31.88
CA MET A 268 22.98 -13.55 -31.72
C MET A 268 21.63 -14.16 -31.33
N HIS A 269 21.29 -15.27 -31.96
CA HIS A 269 20.15 -16.11 -31.58
C HIS A 269 20.60 -17.17 -30.57
N ARG A 270 19.83 -17.32 -29.49
CA ARG A 270 20.10 -18.26 -28.40
C ARG A 270 18.92 -19.20 -28.20
N PHE A 271 19.25 -20.41 -27.78
CA PHE A 271 18.28 -21.45 -27.45
C PHE A 271 18.64 -22.04 -26.09
N GLU A 272 17.72 -21.99 -25.14
CA GLU A 272 17.97 -22.48 -23.78
C GLU A 272 16.82 -23.34 -23.24
N PRO A 273 17.11 -24.50 -22.64
CA PRO A 273 16.09 -25.35 -22.02
C PRO A 273 15.76 -24.91 -20.59
N TYR A 274 14.49 -25.00 -20.22
CA TYR A 274 13.96 -24.69 -18.90
C TYR A 274 12.94 -25.73 -18.44
N ASP A 275 12.79 -25.90 -17.13
CA ASP A 275 11.78 -26.80 -16.57
C ASP A 275 10.42 -26.10 -16.49
N ILE A 276 10.41 -24.83 -16.04
CA ILE A 276 9.22 -23.98 -15.94
C ILE A 276 9.46 -22.66 -16.68
N VAL A 277 8.43 -22.20 -17.39
CA VAL A 277 8.40 -20.86 -17.99
C VAL A 277 7.24 -20.07 -17.42
N VAL A 278 7.56 -18.97 -16.74
CA VAL A 278 6.61 -18.03 -16.16
C VAL A 278 6.41 -16.84 -17.07
N LEU A 279 5.20 -16.70 -17.60
CA LEU A 279 4.76 -15.56 -18.40
C LEU A 279 4.35 -14.43 -17.45
N SER A 280 5.16 -13.36 -17.39
CA SER A 280 4.84 -12.18 -16.57
C SER A 280 3.76 -11.36 -17.29
N VAL A 281 2.50 -11.69 -17.01
CA VAL A 281 1.31 -11.15 -17.69
C VAL A 281 0.96 -9.71 -17.28
N GLY A 282 0.61 -8.90 -18.27
CA GLY A 282 0.15 -7.53 -18.08
C GLY A 282 -1.20 -7.40 -17.37
N LEU A 283 -1.53 -6.16 -17.00
CA LEU A 283 -2.84 -5.75 -16.51
C LEU A 283 -3.65 -5.18 -17.68
N ASP A 284 -4.88 -5.67 -17.87
CA ASP A 284 -5.84 -5.17 -18.85
C ASP A 284 -6.96 -4.34 -18.20
N ALA A 285 -7.78 -3.64 -18.98
CA ALA A 285 -9.00 -3.03 -18.48
C ALA A 285 -9.99 -4.13 -18.04
N PRO A 286 -10.83 -3.89 -17.01
CA PRO A 286 -11.89 -4.83 -16.64
C PRO A 286 -12.81 -5.16 -17.82
N ALA A 287 -13.23 -6.41 -17.95
CA ALA A 287 -14.10 -6.83 -19.06
C ALA A 287 -15.42 -6.03 -19.16
N ASP A 288 -15.93 -5.53 -18.02
CA ASP A 288 -17.15 -4.73 -17.90
C ASP A 288 -16.89 -3.20 -18.01
N ALA A 289 -15.68 -2.76 -18.38
CA ALA A 289 -15.32 -1.33 -18.34
C ALA A 289 -16.25 -0.44 -19.18
N LYS A 290 -16.64 -0.88 -20.38
CA LYS A 290 -17.52 -0.12 -21.29
C LYS A 290 -18.91 0.08 -20.70
N ASN A 291 -19.53 -1.00 -20.23
CA ASN A 291 -20.84 -0.93 -19.63
C ASN A 291 -20.81 -0.14 -18.30
N LEU A 292 -19.75 -0.23 -17.48
CA LEU A 292 -19.56 0.67 -16.34
C LEU A 292 -19.47 2.14 -16.76
N GLY A 293 -18.76 2.45 -17.85
CA GLY A 293 -18.68 3.79 -18.44
C GLY A 293 -20.04 4.32 -18.92
N GLU A 294 -20.85 3.47 -19.53
CA GLU A 294 -22.22 3.79 -19.97
C GLU A 294 -23.15 4.04 -18.78
N ILE A 295 -23.18 3.11 -17.82
CA ILE A 295 -24.02 3.15 -16.61
C ILE A 295 -23.73 4.39 -15.76
N ALA A 296 -22.44 4.68 -15.55
CA ALA A 296 -22.00 5.79 -14.73
C ALA A 296 -21.73 7.07 -15.54
N GLY A 297 -21.84 7.04 -16.88
CA GLY A 297 -21.75 8.21 -17.74
C GLY A 297 -20.37 8.87 -17.80
N PHE A 298 -19.28 8.10 -17.77
CA PHE A 298 -17.91 8.62 -17.89
C PHE A 298 -17.16 8.06 -19.11
N ALA A 299 -16.16 8.80 -19.58
CA ALA A 299 -15.36 8.42 -20.74
C ALA A 299 -14.23 7.45 -20.38
N LEU A 300 -13.97 6.51 -21.28
CA LEU A 300 -12.78 5.66 -21.27
C LEU A 300 -11.69 6.23 -22.19
N ASN A 301 -10.44 5.84 -21.95
CA ASN A 301 -9.34 6.10 -22.87
C ASN A 301 -9.32 5.03 -23.99
N ASN A 302 -8.34 5.12 -24.90
CA ASN A 302 -8.26 4.22 -26.05
C ASN A 302 -7.91 2.75 -25.69
N TYR A 303 -7.63 2.47 -24.42
CA TYR A 303 -7.36 1.13 -23.87
C TYR A 303 -8.46 0.68 -22.91
N ASP A 304 -9.64 1.30 -22.97
CA ASP A 304 -10.80 0.97 -22.12
C ASP A 304 -10.60 1.19 -20.59
N PHE A 305 -9.51 1.85 -20.16
CA PHE A 305 -9.36 2.35 -18.79
C PHE A 305 -10.11 3.68 -18.62
N CYS A 306 -10.38 4.09 -17.38
CA CYS A 306 -11.02 5.38 -17.12
C CYS A 306 -10.16 6.54 -17.64
N LYS A 307 -10.77 7.45 -18.43
CA LYS A 307 -10.08 8.65 -18.92
C LYS A 307 -9.99 9.70 -17.82
N THR A 308 -8.79 10.22 -17.59
CA THR A 308 -8.48 11.29 -16.62
C THR A 308 -7.51 12.30 -17.23
N GLU A 309 -7.28 13.42 -16.54
CA GLU A 309 -6.35 14.48 -16.96
C GLU A 309 -5.12 14.56 -16.04
N THR A 310 -4.01 15.12 -16.54
CA THR A 310 -2.71 15.19 -15.82
C THR A 310 -2.83 15.86 -14.44
N PHE A 311 -3.57 16.96 -14.37
CA PHE A 311 -3.76 17.75 -13.14
C PHE A 311 -5.06 17.41 -12.39
N ALA A 312 -5.85 16.48 -12.92
CA ALA A 312 -7.05 15.94 -12.29
C ALA A 312 -7.09 14.40 -12.41
N PRO A 313 -6.08 13.68 -11.87
CA PRO A 313 -5.85 12.26 -12.16
C PRO A 313 -6.89 11.30 -11.58
N LEU A 314 -7.82 11.79 -10.75
CA LEU A 314 -8.89 11.00 -10.12
C LEU A 314 -10.30 11.46 -10.54
N LEU A 315 -10.39 12.53 -11.33
CA LEU A 315 -11.67 13.04 -11.82
C LEU A 315 -12.01 12.33 -13.13
N THR A 316 -13.20 11.77 -13.19
CA THR A 316 -13.76 11.28 -14.46
C THR A 316 -14.39 12.42 -15.24
N SER A 317 -14.83 12.17 -16.47
CA SER A 317 -15.58 13.16 -17.26
C SER A 317 -16.97 13.47 -16.68
N ARG A 318 -17.47 12.71 -15.70
CA ARG A 318 -18.71 13.01 -14.97
C ARG A 318 -18.38 13.57 -13.59
N PRO A 319 -18.71 14.85 -13.32
CA PRO A 319 -18.56 15.42 -11.98
C PRO A 319 -19.23 14.56 -10.91
N GLY A 320 -18.61 14.44 -9.74
CA GLY A 320 -19.10 13.62 -8.63
C GLY A 320 -18.90 12.10 -8.78
N VAL A 321 -18.37 11.66 -9.93
CA VAL A 321 -17.85 10.30 -10.14
C VAL A 321 -16.32 10.39 -10.24
N TYR A 322 -15.66 9.65 -9.36
CA TYR A 322 -14.20 9.58 -9.24
C TYR A 322 -13.70 8.20 -9.64
N VAL A 323 -12.40 8.07 -9.88
CA VAL A 323 -11.75 6.78 -10.14
C VAL A 323 -10.56 6.56 -9.20
N ALA A 324 -10.30 5.32 -8.81
CA ALA A 324 -9.12 4.94 -8.04
C ALA A 324 -8.61 3.53 -8.40
N GLY A 325 -7.31 3.32 -8.17
CA GLY A 325 -6.69 2.01 -8.32
C GLY A 325 -6.37 1.66 -9.77
N ALA A 326 -6.27 0.36 -10.05
CA ALA A 326 -5.84 -0.14 -11.36
C ALA A 326 -6.78 0.23 -12.52
N PHE A 327 -8.04 0.63 -12.24
CA PHE A 327 -8.97 1.06 -13.28
C PHE A 327 -8.66 2.44 -13.88
N GLN A 328 -7.96 3.30 -13.13
CA GLN A 328 -7.42 4.55 -13.68
C GLN A 328 -6.22 4.29 -14.60
N GLY A 329 -5.55 3.14 -14.43
CA GLY A 329 -4.41 2.71 -15.23
C GLY A 329 -3.53 1.72 -14.45
N PRO A 330 -2.65 0.94 -15.12
CA PRO A 330 -1.84 -0.09 -14.47
C PRO A 330 -0.90 0.45 -13.38
N LYS A 331 -1.02 -0.07 -12.16
CA LYS A 331 -0.26 0.39 -10.99
C LYS A 331 -0.20 -0.64 -9.86
N ASP A 332 0.66 -0.38 -8.90
CA ASP A 332 0.88 -1.24 -7.74
C ASP A 332 -0.07 -0.94 -6.56
N ILE A 333 0.11 -1.68 -5.46
CA ILE A 333 -0.69 -1.56 -4.23
C ILE A 333 -0.49 -0.20 -3.54
N PRO A 334 0.75 0.25 -3.24
CA PRO A 334 0.98 1.57 -2.64
C PRO A 334 0.26 2.71 -3.39
N GLU A 335 0.37 2.73 -4.72
CA GLU A 335 -0.26 3.76 -5.54
C GLU A 335 -1.79 3.63 -5.51
N SER A 336 -2.32 2.41 -5.58
CA SER A 336 -3.77 2.14 -5.48
C SER A 336 -4.38 2.57 -4.14
N VAL A 337 -3.67 2.31 -3.02
CA VAL A 337 -4.09 2.73 -1.67
C VAL A 337 -4.04 4.25 -1.54
N THR A 338 -3.03 4.88 -2.14
CA THR A 338 -2.91 6.35 -2.19
C THR A 338 -4.07 6.96 -2.98
N GLN A 339 -4.35 6.47 -4.20
CA GLN A 339 -5.48 6.93 -5.01
C GLN A 339 -6.82 6.74 -4.31
N SER A 340 -7.02 5.61 -3.63
CA SER A 340 -8.26 5.33 -2.89
C SER A 340 -8.47 6.33 -1.75
N SER A 341 -7.40 6.66 -1.02
CA SER A 341 -7.43 7.67 0.04
C SER A 341 -7.73 9.06 -0.50
N ALA A 342 -7.10 9.43 -1.63
CA ALA A 342 -7.31 10.71 -2.30
C ALA A 342 -8.75 10.85 -2.84
N ALA A 343 -9.27 9.84 -3.53
CA ALA A 343 -10.64 9.83 -4.04
C ALA A 343 -11.67 9.93 -2.91
N ALA A 344 -11.41 9.29 -1.77
CA ALA A 344 -12.24 9.44 -0.57
C ALA A 344 -12.20 10.88 -0.02
N GLY A 345 -11.05 11.56 -0.05
CA GLY A 345 -10.92 12.97 0.32
C GLY A 345 -11.71 13.91 -0.58
N LEU A 346 -11.64 13.70 -1.91
CA LEU A 346 -12.42 14.46 -2.90
C LEU A 346 -13.92 14.26 -2.71
N ALA A 347 -14.35 13.01 -2.54
CA ALA A 347 -15.74 12.68 -2.24
C ALA A 347 -16.21 13.32 -0.93
N ALA A 348 -15.39 13.29 0.12
CA ALA A 348 -15.66 13.92 1.42
C ALA A 348 -15.76 15.45 1.32
N GLY A 349 -15.01 16.08 0.42
CA GLY A 349 -15.14 17.51 0.09
C GLY A 349 -16.50 17.82 -0.54
N LEU A 350 -16.91 17.03 -1.54
CA LEU A 350 -18.20 17.19 -2.22
C LEU A 350 -19.40 17.08 -1.25
N ILE A 351 -19.34 16.15 -0.30
CA ILE A 351 -20.41 15.90 0.68
C ILE A 351 -20.15 16.56 2.05
N ALA A 352 -19.23 17.52 2.14
CA ALA A 352 -18.82 18.10 3.42
C ALA A 352 -19.99 18.69 4.22
N LYS A 353 -21.01 19.21 3.55
CA LYS A 353 -22.23 19.78 4.17
C LYS A 353 -23.11 18.73 4.86
N ASP A 354 -22.97 17.45 4.51
CA ASP A 354 -23.76 16.34 5.04
C ASP A 354 -23.01 15.50 6.07
N ARG A 355 -21.74 15.87 6.34
CA ARG A 355 -20.92 15.24 7.38
C ARG A 355 -21.67 15.21 8.72
N GLY A 356 -21.73 14.03 9.32
CA GLY A 356 -22.36 13.81 10.62
C GLY A 356 -23.88 13.60 10.62
N LYS A 357 -24.60 13.96 9.55
CA LYS A 357 -26.08 13.92 9.56
C LYS A 357 -26.70 12.51 9.55
N ALA A 358 -25.96 11.51 9.10
CA ALA A 358 -26.41 10.12 8.98
C ALA A 358 -25.58 9.16 9.86
N LEU A 359 -24.87 9.68 10.89
CA LEU A 359 -24.13 8.83 11.81
C LEU A 359 -25.09 8.09 12.74
N VAL A 360 -25.11 6.76 12.64
CA VAL A 360 -25.73 5.90 13.65
C VAL A 360 -24.68 5.68 14.75
N HIS A 361 -24.86 6.33 15.89
CA HIS A 361 -24.02 6.10 17.05
C HIS A 361 -24.46 4.80 17.74
N LYS A 362 -23.58 3.80 17.74
CA LYS A 362 -23.79 2.58 18.52
C LYS A 362 -23.75 2.94 20.02
N THR A 363 -24.81 2.60 20.74
CA THR A 363 -24.87 2.79 22.20
C THR A 363 -24.48 1.49 22.89
N TYR A 364 -23.65 1.60 23.93
CA TYR A 364 -23.24 0.45 24.75
C TYR A 364 -23.99 0.44 26.08
N PRO A 365 -24.21 -0.74 26.68
CA PRO A 365 -24.62 -0.83 28.07
C PRO A 365 -23.64 -0.12 29.01
N LYS A 366 -24.10 0.23 30.21
CA LYS A 366 -23.23 0.83 31.24
C LYS A 366 -22.13 -0.15 31.62
N GLU A 367 -20.89 0.32 31.60
CA GLU A 367 -19.72 -0.48 31.99
C GLU A 367 -19.86 -0.95 33.45
N GLN A 368 -19.71 -2.25 33.67
CA GLN A 368 -19.63 -2.89 34.98
C GLN A 368 -18.40 -2.34 35.71
N LYS A 369 -18.59 -1.88 36.95
CA LYS A 369 -17.48 -1.49 37.81
C LYS A 369 -16.78 -2.74 38.30
N THR A 370 -15.55 -2.97 37.83
CA THR A 370 -14.70 -4.03 38.36
C THR A 370 -13.63 -3.45 39.27
N GLY A 371 -13.67 -3.80 40.57
CA GLY A 371 -12.75 -3.29 41.59
C GLY A 371 -11.48 -4.15 41.74
N LYS A 372 -10.47 -3.64 42.46
CA LYS A 372 -9.26 -4.42 42.82
C LYS A 372 -9.56 -5.57 43.79
N ASP A 373 -10.61 -5.43 44.61
CA ASP A 373 -10.98 -6.38 45.67
C ASP A 373 -12.13 -7.33 45.24
N GLU A 374 -12.55 -7.29 43.97
CA GLU A 374 -13.60 -8.17 43.45
C GLU A 374 -13.02 -9.54 43.10
N GLU A 375 -13.78 -10.61 43.36
CA GLU A 375 -13.40 -11.96 42.97
C GLU A 375 -13.14 -12.03 41.45
N VAL A 376 -12.00 -12.59 41.05
CA VAL A 376 -11.65 -12.79 39.63
C VAL A 376 -12.50 -13.92 39.05
N ARG A 377 -13.25 -13.63 38.00
CA ARG A 377 -14.21 -14.53 37.34
C ARG A 377 -13.97 -14.55 35.84
N ILE A 378 -13.19 -15.54 35.39
CA ILE A 378 -12.71 -15.72 34.03
C ILE A 378 -13.63 -16.69 33.27
N GLY A 379 -14.04 -16.29 32.07
CA GLY A 379 -14.62 -17.19 31.07
C GLY A 379 -13.61 -17.54 30.00
N VAL A 380 -13.33 -18.84 29.80
CA VAL A 380 -12.41 -19.34 28.76
C VAL A 380 -13.20 -19.93 27.60
N PHE A 381 -12.95 -19.45 26.39
CA PHE A 381 -13.61 -19.96 25.17
C PHE A 381 -12.57 -20.52 24.21
N VAL A 382 -12.59 -21.83 23.98
CA VAL A 382 -11.64 -22.52 23.08
C VAL A 382 -12.28 -22.75 21.72
N CYS A 383 -11.70 -22.17 20.68
CA CYS A 383 -12.25 -22.14 19.33
C CYS A 383 -11.76 -23.34 18.50
N HIS A 384 -12.67 -24.01 17.80
CA HIS A 384 -12.32 -25.00 16.78
C HIS A 384 -11.83 -24.35 15.47
N CYS A 385 -12.33 -23.15 15.16
CA CYS A 385 -12.12 -22.48 13.87
C CYS A 385 -12.38 -23.43 12.68
N GLY A 386 -13.39 -24.29 12.85
CA GLY A 386 -13.63 -25.43 11.97
C GLY A 386 -12.53 -26.45 12.02
N ILE A 387 -11.94 -26.70 10.85
CA ILE A 387 -10.81 -27.60 10.72
C ILE A 387 -9.47 -26.88 10.93
N ASN A 388 -9.43 -25.54 10.99
CA ASN A 388 -8.15 -24.84 11.09
C ASN A 388 -7.43 -25.08 12.43
N ILE A 389 -8.18 -25.22 13.52
CA ILE A 389 -7.62 -25.63 14.83
C ILE A 389 -8.04 -27.07 15.11
N GLY A 390 -9.33 -27.38 14.99
CA GLY A 390 -9.91 -28.67 15.37
C GLY A 390 -9.47 -29.89 14.54
N SER A 391 -8.72 -29.72 13.44
CA SER A 391 -8.12 -30.87 12.72
C SER A 391 -6.76 -31.29 13.26
N VAL A 392 -6.10 -30.45 14.06
CA VAL A 392 -4.74 -30.68 14.59
C VAL A 392 -4.74 -30.67 16.12
N VAL A 393 -5.41 -29.71 16.74
CA VAL A 393 -5.49 -29.57 18.20
C VAL A 393 -6.75 -30.26 18.69
N ASP A 394 -6.62 -31.11 19.72
CA ASP A 394 -7.76 -31.65 20.47
C ASP A 394 -8.38 -30.54 21.33
N VAL A 395 -9.28 -29.78 20.73
CA VAL A 395 -9.96 -28.65 21.36
C VAL A 395 -10.74 -29.07 22.61
N PRO A 396 -11.49 -30.19 22.62
CA PRO A 396 -12.08 -30.72 23.85
C PRO A 396 -11.08 -30.93 24.98
N ALA A 397 -9.93 -31.54 24.72
CA ALA A 397 -8.91 -31.74 25.74
C ALA A 397 -8.31 -30.43 26.27
N VAL A 398 -8.15 -29.40 25.42
CA VAL A 398 -7.68 -28.08 25.84
C VAL A 398 -8.71 -27.34 26.69
N GLU A 399 -9.99 -27.44 26.33
CA GLU A 399 -11.08 -26.83 27.09
C GLU A 399 -11.27 -27.49 28.45
N GLN A 400 -11.33 -28.82 28.51
CA GLN A 400 -11.42 -29.55 29.77
C GLN A 400 -10.21 -29.29 30.70
N TYR A 401 -9.01 -29.08 30.12
CA TYR A 401 -7.83 -28.72 30.91
C TYR A 401 -7.99 -27.41 31.68
N THR A 402 -8.89 -26.51 31.25
CA THR A 402 -9.14 -25.25 31.96
C THR A 402 -10.03 -25.38 33.19
N GLU A 403 -10.68 -26.53 33.36
CA GLU A 403 -11.50 -26.84 34.53
C GLU A 403 -10.66 -26.81 35.81
N GLY A 404 -11.14 -26.09 36.82
CA GLY A 404 -10.46 -25.96 38.12
C GLY A 404 -9.25 -25.02 38.14
N MET A 405 -8.88 -24.37 37.02
CA MET A 405 -7.88 -23.31 37.04
C MET A 405 -8.35 -22.13 37.90
N GLU A 406 -7.41 -21.54 38.65
CA GLU A 406 -7.72 -20.44 39.57
C GLU A 406 -8.36 -19.24 38.84
N GLY A 407 -9.56 -18.86 39.29
CA GLY A 407 -10.35 -17.77 38.70
C GLY A 407 -11.20 -18.17 37.49
N VAL A 408 -11.06 -19.37 36.93
CA VAL A 408 -11.93 -19.84 35.82
C VAL A 408 -13.26 -20.32 36.39
N VAL A 409 -14.35 -19.63 36.03
CA VAL A 409 -15.71 -19.95 36.50
C VAL A 409 -16.61 -20.46 35.37
N TYR A 410 -16.16 -20.32 34.12
CA TYR A 410 -16.85 -20.83 32.95
C TYR A 410 -15.81 -21.19 31.88
N HIS A 411 -15.97 -22.36 31.27
CA HIS A 411 -15.22 -22.75 30.10
C HIS A 411 -16.17 -23.38 29.08
N ALA A 412 -15.91 -23.13 27.80
CA ALA A 412 -16.71 -23.71 26.74
C ALA A 412 -15.92 -23.81 25.44
N GLN A 413 -16.30 -24.80 24.65
CA GLN A 413 -15.88 -24.88 23.27
C GLN A 413 -16.77 -24.00 22.40
N SER A 414 -16.17 -23.42 21.36
CA SER A 414 -16.92 -22.69 20.33
C SER A 414 -16.44 -23.15 18.97
N MET A 415 -17.37 -23.44 18.05
CA MET A 415 -16.97 -23.80 16.69
C MET A 415 -16.25 -22.64 15.99
N TYR A 416 -16.79 -21.43 16.14
CA TYR A 416 -16.24 -20.20 15.59
C TYR A 416 -16.52 -19.04 16.56
N SER A 417 -15.58 -18.76 17.47
CA SER A 417 -15.75 -17.68 18.45
C SER A 417 -16.03 -16.32 17.81
N CYS A 418 -15.53 -16.07 16.59
CA CYS A 418 -15.76 -14.81 15.87
C CYS A 418 -17.13 -14.73 15.16
N SER A 419 -17.92 -15.81 15.10
CA SER A 419 -19.24 -15.78 14.49
C SER A 419 -20.22 -14.93 15.31
N GLN A 420 -21.24 -14.37 14.65
CA GLN A 420 -22.19 -13.49 15.31
C GLN A 420 -22.99 -14.23 16.40
N ASP A 421 -23.44 -15.45 16.12
CA ASP A 421 -24.10 -16.31 17.12
C ASP A 421 -23.20 -16.58 18.33
N ALA A 422 -21.90 -16.86 18.11
CA ALA A 422 -20.96 -17.08 19.20
C ALA A 422 -20.71 -15.81 20.02
N GLN A 423 -20.73 -14.63 19.40
CA GLN A 423 -20.64 -13.35 20.12
C GLN A 423 -21.88 -13.10 20.97
N GLU A 424 -23.09 -13.44 20.49
CA GLU A 424 -24.31 -13.36 21.31
C GLU A 424 -24.26 -14.33 22.50
N VAL A 425 -23.81 -15.56 22.27
CA VAL A 425 -23.59 -16.55 23.35
C VAL A 425 -22.55 -16.05 24.34
N LEU A 426 -21.43 -15.50 23.88
CA LEU A 426 -20.40 -14.91 24.74
C LEU A 426 -20.99 -13.79 25.61
N LYS A 427 -21.77 -12.86 25.03
CA LYS A 427 -22.44 -11.79 25.78
C LYS A 427 -23.42 -12.32 26.82
N ALA A 428 -24.18 -13.36 26.47
CA ALA A 428 -25.10 -14.02 27.40
C ALA A 428 -24.33 -14.66 28.57
N LYS A 429 -23.24 -15.38 28.27
CA LYS A 429 -22.40 -16.05 29.29
C LYS A 429 -21.64 -15.09 30.19
N ILE A 430 -21.20 -13.94 29.68
CA ILE A 430 -20.65 -12.85 30.50
C ILE A 430 -21.63 -12.44 31.59
N LYS A 431 -22.92 -12.28 31.24
CA LYS A 431 -23.97 -11.89 32.19
C LYS A 431 -24.39 -13.04 33.10
N GLU A 432 -24.57 -14.24 32.55
CA GLU A 432 -25.03 -15.42 33.29
C GLU A 432 -24.07 -15.84 34.40
N HIS A 433 -22.77 -15.81 34.13
CA HIS A 433 -21.74 -16.24 35.07
C HIS A 433 -21.06 -15.09 35.83
N ASN A 434 -21.53 -13.85 35.63
CA ASN A 434 -20.92 -12.61 36.14
C ASN A 434 -19.41 -12.58 35.84
N LEU A 435 -19.05 -12.82 34.58
CA LEU A 435 -17.65 -12.81 34.17
C LEU A 435 -17.11 -11.39 34.19
N ASN A 436 -15.95 -11.21 34.80
CA ASN A 436 -15.23 -9.94 34.77
C ASN A 436 -13.92 -10.02 33.98
N ARG A 437 -13.55 -11.19 33.45
CA ARG A 437 -12.42 -11.38 32.52
C ARG A 437 -12.81 -12.41 31.46
N VAL A 438 -12.33 -12.22 30.23
CA VAL A 438 -12.58 -13.16 29.12
C VAL A 438 -11.27 -13.57 28.47
N VAL A 439 -11.07 -14.87 28.30
CA VAL A 439 -9.95 -15.46 27.56
C VAL A 439 -10.50 -16.18 26.33
N ILE A 440 -9.98 -15.86 25.14
CA ILE A 440 -10.35 -16.57 23.91
C ILE A 440 -9.11 -17.25 23.33
N ALA A 441 -9.14 -18.58 23.29
CA ALA A 441 -8.12 -19.40 22.68
C ALA A 441 -8.51 -19.69 21.23
N ALA A 442 -7.94 -18.94 20.28
CA ALA A 442 -8.29 -19.02 18.87
C ALA A 442 -7.13 -18.55 17.95
N CYS A 443 -7.39 -17.55 17.11
CA CYS A 443 -6.45 -16.99 16.14
C CYS A 443 -5.56 -15.88 16.72
N SER A 444 -4.82 -15.19 15.84
CA SER A 444 -4.01 -14.03 16.22
C SER A 444 -4.83 -12.86 16.81
N PRO A 445 -4.35 -12.19 17.89
CA PRO A 445 -4.93 -10.95 18.38
C PRO A 445 -4.94 -9.85 17.32
N ARG A 446 -3.95 -9.83 16.42
CA ARG A 446 -3.86 -8.85 15.32
C ARG A 446 -5.09 -8.88 14.40
N THR A 447 -5.80 -10.00 14.35
CA THR A 447 -6.96 -10.19 13.48
C THR A 447 -8.27 -9.86 14.19
N HIS A 448 -8.54 -10.47 15.35
CA HIS A 448 -9.88 -10.46 15.96
C HIS A 448 -9.92 -9.90 17.39
N GLU A 449 -8.81 -9.46 17.99
CA GLU A 449 -8.89 -8.80 19.31
C GLU A 449 -9.83 -7.58 19.29
N PRO A 450 -9.80 -6.68 18.29
CA PRO A 450 -10.74 -5.56 18.25
C PRO A 450 -12.22 -5.99 18.19
N LEU A 451 -12.52 -7.13 17.56
CA LEU A 451 -13.88 -7.68 17.48
C LEU A 451 -14.37 -8.15 18.86
N PHE A 452 -13.54 -8.86 19.59
CA PHE A 452 -13.91 -9.35 20.93
C PHE A 452 -13.94 -8.24 21.96
N GLN A 453 -13.00 -7.30 21.88
CA GLN A 453 -13.04 -6.07 22.68
C GLN A 453 -14.34 -5.29 22.46
N GLU A 454 -14.83 -5.22 21.23
CA GLU A 454 -16.13 -4.63 20.91
C GLU A 454 -17.31 -5.46 21.46
N THR A 455 -17.20 -6.80 21.41
CA THR A 455 -18.21 -7.71 22.00
C THR A 455 -18.31 -7.54 23.52
N LEU A 456 -17.18 -7.33 24.21
CA LEU A 456 -17.15 -7.05 25.65
C LEU A 456 -17.86 -5.74 25.96
N LYS A 457 -17.63 -4.68 25.17
CA LYS A 457 -18.36 -3.42 25.32
C LYS A 457 -19.87 -3.63 25.15
N ASP A 458 -20.29 -4.44 24.18
CA ASP A 458 -21.70 -4.80 23.98
C ASP A 458 -22.28 -5.63 25.15
N ALA A 459 -21.45 -6.34 25.91
CA ALA A 459 -21.84 -7.03 27.12
C ALA A 459 -21.93 -6.10 28.35
N GLY A 460 -21.34 -4.90 28.28
CA GLY A 460 -21.17 -3.99 29.42
C GLY A 460 -19.88 -4.22 30.20
N LEU A 461 -18.88 -4.92 29.65
CA LEU A 461 -17.57 -5.13 30.27
C LEU A 461 -16.52 -4.21 29.66
N ASN A 462 -15.54 -3.76 30.45
CA ASN A 462 -14.43 -2.97 29.93
C ASN A 462 -13.66 -3.77 28.87
N ARG A 463 -13.42 -3.16 27.70
CA ARG A 463 -12.78 -3.84 26.56
C ARG A 463 -11.41 -4.44 26.87
N CYS A 464 -10.69 -3.89 27.84
CA CYS A 464 -9.33 -4.32 28.18
C CYS A 464 -9.31 -5.53 29.10
N LEU A 465 -10.46 -5.97 29.63
CA LEU A 465 -10.62 -7.16 30.47
C LEU A 465 -10.60 -8.47 29.65
N PHE A 466 -9.70 -8.51 28.66
CA PHE A 466 -9.66 -9.50 27.60
C PHE A 466 -8.22 -9.98 27.36
N GLU A 467 -8.05 -11.28 27.17
CA GLU A 467 -6.79 -11.87 26.70
C GLU A 467 -7.07 -12.81 25.52
N MET A 468 -6.33 -12.62 24.43
CA MET A 468 -6.36 -13.52 23.28
C MET A 468 -5.20 -14.51 23.33
N VAL A 469 -5.50 -15.80 23.29
CA VAL A 469 -4.51 -16.87 23.23
C VAL A 469 -4.48 -17.44 21.82
N ASN A 470 -3.35 -17.27 21.13
CA ASN A 470 -3.19 -17.69 19.73
C ASN A 470 -2.79 -19.18 19.66
N ILE A 471 -3.79 -20.07 19.50
CA ILE A 471 -3.59 -21.51 19.32
C ILE A 471 -3.73 -21.95 17.85
N ARG A 472 -3.90 -21.01 16.91
CA ARG A 472 -3.98 -21.29 15.48
C ARG A 472 -2.68 -20.99 14.76
N ASP A 473 -2.42 -19.69 14.55
CA ASP A 473 -1.29 -19.21 13.77
C ASP A 473 0.05 -19.56 14.47
N HIS A 474 0.07 -19.62 15.81
CA HIS A 474 1.25 -20.00 16.59
C HIS A 474 1.25 -21.48 17.05
N CYS A 475 0.21 -22.26 16.71
CA CYS A 475 0.13 -23.65 17.12
C CYS A 475 -0.42 -24.57 16.01
N SER A 476 -1.74 -24.66 15.81
CA SER A 476 -2.33 -25.66 14.89
C SER A 476 -1.77 -25.61 13.46
N TRP A 477 -1.55 -24.43 12.88
CA TRP A 477 -1.07 -24.30 11.50
C TRP A 477 0.40 -24.68 11.32
N VAL A 478 1.22 -24.50 12.35
CA VAL A 478 2.67 -24.73 12.28
C VAL A 478 3.09 -26.10 12.82
N HIS A 479 2.17 -26.82 13.47
CA HIS A 479 2.39 -28.16 14.05
C HIS A 479 1.41 -29.21 13.51
N ALA A 480 0.96 -29.07 12.25
CA ALA A 480 -0.02 -29.97 11.64
C ALA A 480 0.40 -31.45 11.66
N ASN A 481 1.72 -31.71 11.61
CA ASN A 481 2.29 -33.05 11.63
C ASN A 481 2.53 -33.59 13.06
N GLU A 482 2.31 -32.78 14.10
CA GLU A 482 2.50 -33.17 15.52
C GLU A 482 1.25 -32.88 16.39
N PRO A 483 0.06 -33.45 16.09
CA PRO A 483 -1.21 -33.12 16.78
C PRO A 483 -1.17 -33.22 18.31
N ALA A 484 -0.50 -34.23 18.85
CA ALA A 484 -0.37 -34.44 20.29
C ALA A 484 0.45 -33.31 20.95
N ALA A 485 1.60 -32.95 20.36
CA ALA A 485 2.43 -31.84 20.85
C ALA A 485 1.72 -30.48 20.67
N ALA A 486 0.99 -30.29 19.57
CA ALA A 486 0.17 -29.10 19.34
C ALA A 486 -0.93 -28.94 20.41
N THR A 487 -1.52 -30.04 20.86
CA THR A 487 -2.52 -30.06 21.92
C THR A 487 -1.91 -29.67 23.27
N GLU A 488 -0.78 -30.26 23.66
CA GLU A 488 -0.08 -29.89 24.91
C GLU A 488 0.41 -28.43 24.88
N LYS A 489 0.98 -27.98 23.77
CA LYS A 489 1.34 -26.57 23.60
C LYS A 489 0.12 -25.65 23.73
N SER A 490 -1.03 -26.05 23.23
CA SER A 490 -2.27 -25.26 23.35
C SER A 490 -2.75 -25.16 24.80
N LYS A 491 -2.63 -26.24 25.59
CA LYS A 491 -2.89 -26.22 27.04
C LYS A 491 -1.97 -25.24 27.77
N ASP A 492 -0.67 -25.26 27.45
CA ASP A 492 0.31 -24.32 28.02
C ASP A 492 -0.02 -22.86 27.69
N LEU A 493 -0.30 -22.57 26.41
CA LEU A 493 -0.67 -21.23 25.97
C LEU A 493 -1.93 -20.71 26.67
N VAL A 494 -2.95 -21.57 26.83
CA VAL A 494 -4.19 -21.20 27.53
C VAL A 494 -3.92 -20.94 29.01
N ARG A 495 -3.14 -21.80 29.67
CA ARG A 495 -2.74 -21.61 31.07
C ARG A 495 -1.99 -20.29 31.28
N MET A 496 -1.07 -19.94 30.39
CA MET A 496 -0.37 -18.63 30.41
C MET A 496 -1.37 -17.47 30.24
N GLY A 497 -2.30 -17.58 29.29
CA GLY A 497 -3.34 -16.56 29.07
C GLY A 497 -4.25 -16.35 30.27
N VAL A 498 -4.72 -17.43 30.90
CA VAL A 498 -5.53 -17.40 32.12
C VAL A 498 -4.75 -16.74 33.26
N ALA A 499 -3.48 -17.11 33.46
CA ALA A 499 -2.63 -16.51 34.48
C ALA A 499 -2.49 -15.00 34.31
N LYS A 500 -2.29 -14.51 33.07
CA LYS A 500 -2.29 -13.06 32.78
C LYS A 500 -3.63 -12.43 33.07
N ALA A 501 -4.72 -13.05 32.61
CA ALA A 501 -6.07 -12.50 32.69
C ALA A 501 -6.50 -12.15 34.12
N ARG A 502 -6.01 -12.90 35.11
CA ARG A 502 -6.24 -12.64 36.54
C ARG A 502 -5.74 -11.27 37.00
N HIS A 503 -4.66 -10.79 36.41
CA HIS A 503 -4.02 -9.52 36.78
C HIS A 503 -4.44 -8.37 35.86
N ILE A 504 -5.25 -8.63 34.83
CA ILE A 504 -5.79 -7.58 33.97
C ILE A 504 -6.68 -6.67 34.81
N GLN A 505 -6.62 -5.37 34.54
CA GLN A 505 -7.42 -4.34 35.20
C GLN A 505 -8.17 -3.54 34.13
N PRO A 506 -9.35 -2.98 34.44
CA PRO A 506 -10.06 -2.13 33.49
C PRO A 506 -9.20 -0.89 33.20
N LEU A 507 -9.00 -0.60 31.93
CA LEU A 507 -8.25 0.58 31.50
C LEU A 507 -9.25 1.59 30.90
N PRO A 508 -9.29 2.84 31.39
CA PRO A 508 -10.22 3.83 30.89
C PRO A 508 -9.87 4.23 29.46
N GLU A 509 -10.87 4.28 28.59
CA GLU A 509 -10.69 4.85 27.26
C GLU A 509 -10.51 6.36 27.39
N GLN A 510 -9.32 6.85 27.05
CA GLN A 510 -9.04 8.28 27.07
C GLN A 510 -9.23 8.84 25.66
N THR A 511 -9.86 10.01 25.59
CA THR A 511 -9.94 10.78 24.36
C THR A 511 -9.32 12.13 24.58
N VAL A 512 -8.71 12.66 23.52
CA VAL A 512 -8.13 14.01 23.53
C VAL A 512 -8.80 14.82 22.43
N PRO A 513 -9.27 16.04 22.72
CA PRO A 513 -9.88 16.89 21.70
C PRO A 513 -8.85 17.19 20.60
N VAL A 514 -9.36 17.47 19.40
CA VAL A 514 -8.55 17.82 18.23
C VAL A 514 -8.82 19.26 17.84
N THR A 515 -7.75 20.07 17.78
CA THR A 515 -7.78 21.39 17.15
C THR A 515 -8.06 21.22 15.65
N ALA A 516 -9.21 21.71 15.18
CA ALA A 516 -9.70 21.53 13.81
C ALA A 516 -8.99 22.41 12.76
N LYS A 517 -7.66 22.54 12.87
CA LYS A 517 -6.78 23.26 11.93
C LYS A 517 -5.65 22.36 11.46
N ALA A 518 -5.15 22.61 10.25
CA ALA A 518 -4.01 21.92 9.68
C ALA A 518 -2.86 22.89 9.38
N LEU A 519 -1.63 22.42 9.54
CA LEU A 519 -0.42 23.10 9.08
C LEU A 519 0.16 22.35 7.87
N VAL A 520 0.40 23.06 6.78
CA VAL A 520 1.05 22.53 5.57
C VAL A 520 2.40 23.22 5.40
N LEU A 521 3.48 22.44 5.31
CA LEU A 521 4.85 22.93 5.15
C LEU A 521 5.27 22.79 3.68
N GLY A 522 5.34 23.90 2.96
CA GLY A 522 5.68 24.00 1.54
C GLY A 522 4.51 24.47 0.69
N GLY A 523 4.73 25.52 -0.10
CA GLY A 523 3.79 26.17 -1.02
C GLY A 523 3.94 25.76 -2.49
N GLY A 524 4.54 24.59 -2.75
CA GLY A 524 4.56 23.96 -4.08
C GLY A 524 3.23 23.30 -4.43
N VAL A 525 3.12 22.72 -5.64
CA VAL A 525 1.90 22.04 -6.13
C VAL A 525 1.34 21.01 -5.14
N ALA A 526 2.21 20.28 -4.44
CA ALA A 526 1.83 19.31 -3.42
C ALA A 526 1.10 19.98 -2.24
N GLY A 527 1.72 20.99 -1.62
CA GLY A 527 1.16 21.66 -0.45
C GLY A 527 -0.09 22.47 -0.78
N LEU A 528 -0.11 23.16 -1.93
CA LEU A 528 -1.28 23.89 -2.40
C LEU A 528 -2.47 22.96 -2.64
N THR A 529 -2.24 21.80 -3.26
CA THR A 529 -3.28 20.77 -3.47
C THR A 529 -3.79 20.21 -2.15
N ALA A 530 -2.90 19.89 -1.20
CA ALA A 530 -3.27 19.38 0.10
C ALA A 530 -4.12 20.40 0.89
N ALA A 531 -3.72 21.67 0.87
CA ALA A 531 -4.43 22.75 1.54
C ALA A 531 -5.81 22.99 0.93
N LEU A 532 -5.92 22.98 -0.40
CA LEU A 532 -7.21 23.10 -1.08
C LEU A 532 -8.15 21.93 -0.74
N THR A 533 -7.64 20.70 -0.75
CA THR A 533 -8.41 19.49 -0.41
C THR A 533 -8.94 19.52 1.03
N LEU A 534 -8.14 20.02 1.99
CA LEU A 534 -8.58 20.21 3.39
C LEU A 534 -9.62 21.34 3.51
N ALA A 535 -9.41 22.45 2.81
CA ALA A 535 -10.31 23.60 2.82
C ALA A 535 -11.69 23.28 2.21
N GLU A 536 -11.74 22.50 1.13
CA GLU A 536 -12.97 21.99 0.51
C GLU A 536 -13.73 21.04 1.44
N GLN A 537 -13.01 20.24 2.22
CA GLN A 537 -13.58 19.46 3.33
C GLN A 537 -13.97 20.32 4.55
N GLY A 538 -13.66 21.61 4.53
CA GLY A 538 -14.12 22.57 5.50
C GLY A 538 -13.18 22.88 6.66
N PHE A 539 -11.92 22.42 6.63
CA PHE A 539 -10.94 22.68 7.68
C PHE A 539 -10.11 23.94 7.40
N GLN A 540 -9.77 24.67 8.46
CA GLN A 540 -8.83 25.80 8.34
C GLN A 540 -7.41 25.24 8.13
N THR A 541 -6.69 25.82 7.18
CA THR A 541 -5.35 25.36 6.82
C THR A 541 -4.41 26.54 6.71
N THR A 542 -3.27 26.48 7.39
CA THR A 542 -2.17 27.44 7.21
C THR A 542 -1.09 26.80 6.37
N VAL A 543 -0.71 27.44 5.27
CA VAL A 543 0.38 27.02 4.38
C VAL A 543 1.59 27.91 4.67
N VAL A 544 2.71 27.28 4.99
CA VAL A 544 3.99 27.95 5.27
C VAL A 544 4.92 27.71 4.08
N GLU A 545 5.40 28.79 3.47
CA GLU A 545 6.34 28.78 2.35
C GLU A 545 7.61 29.55 2.73
N LYS A 546 8.75 28.90 2.52
CA LYS A 546 10.08 29.42 2.81
C LYS A 546 10.43 30.59 1.89
N GLU A 547 10.07 30.50 0.62
CA GLU A 547 10.35 31.53 -0.36
C GLU A 547 9.30 32.66 -0.35
N GLY A 548 9.60 33.76 -1.06
CA GLY A 548 8.66 34.86 -1.28
C GLY A 548 7.57 34.55 -2.31
N THR A 549 7.64 33.39 -2.97
CA THR A 549 6.76 33.00 -4.08
C THR A 549 6.24 31.58 -3.90
N LEU A 550 4.99 31.35 -4.31
CA LEU A 550 4.37 30.03 -4.33
C LEU A 550 4.65 29.29 -5.64
N GLY A 551 4.46 27.98 -5.64
CA GLY A 551 4.46 27.13 -6.83
C GLY A 551 5.59 26.11 -6.87
N GLY A 552 6.67 26.35 -6.12
CA GLY A 552 7.82 25.46 -6.03
C GLY A 552 8.40 25.11 -7.40
N HIS A 553 9.00 23.93 -7.54
CA HIS A 553 9.69 23.57 -8.79
C HIS A 553 8.80 23.44 -10.03
N LEU A 554 7.48 23.30 -9.88
CA LEU A 554 6.57 23.21 -11.02
C LEU A 554 6.62 24.49 -11.88
N GLN A 555 6.94 25.64 -11.29
CA GLN A 555 7.09 26.92 -12.00
C GLN A 555 8.19 26.92 -13.07
N HIS A 556 9.12 25.97 -13.00
CA HIS A 556 10.23 25.86 -13.96
C HIS A 556 9.93 24.91 -15.13
N LEU A 557 8.80 24.21 -15.08
CA LEU A 557 8.33 23.37 -16.19
C LEU A 557 7.39 24.20 -17.07
N SER A 558 7.50 24.00 -18.38
CA SER A 558 6.72 24.74 -19.38
C SER A 558 5.55 23.92 -19.91
N TYR A 559 5.76 22.62 -20.14
CA TYR A 559 4.75 21.73 -20.71
C TYR A 559 4.82 20.30 -20.15
N THR A 560 3.69 19.59 -20.15
CA THR A 560 3.60 18.17 -19.78
C THR A 560 3.77 17.25 -20.99
N LEU A 561 3.80 15.93 -20.78
CA LEU A 561 3.88 14.94 -21.85
C LEU A 561 2.62 14.94 -22.74
N GLN A 562 1.48 15.28 -22.14
CA GLN A 562 0.17 15.42 -22.78
C GLN A 562 -0.01 16.78 -23.49
N GLY A 563 0.93 17.71 -23.31
CA GLY A 563 0.92 19.02 -23.95
C GLY A 563 0.27 20.14 -23.14
N ASP A 564 -0.05 19.90 -21.85
CA ASP A 564 -0.63 20.91 -20.96
C ASP A 564 0.34 22.08 -20.77
N THR A 565 -0.18 23.31 -20.66
CA THR A 565 0.62 24.51 -20.35
C THR A 565 0.70 24.70 -18.84
N VAL A 566 1.86 24.40 -18.26
CA VAL A 566 2.03 24.32 -16.79
C VAL A 566 1.79 25.66 -16.08
N SER A 567 2.22 26.77 -16.70
CA SER A 567 2.07 28.11 -16.11
C SER A 567 0.61 28.51 -15.90
N THR A 568 -0.29 28.14 -16.83
CA THR A 568 -1.73 28.39 -16.72
C THR A 568 -2.32 27.63 -15.54
N VAL A 569 -2.08 26.32 -15.49
CA VAL A 569 -2.65 25.45 -14.44
C VAL A 569 -2.13 25.84 -13.06
N LEU A 570 -0.84 26.15 -12.95
CA LEU A 570 -0.26 26.58 -11.68
C LEU A 570 -0.81 27.94 -11.23
N GLY A 571 -0.99 28.88 -12.16
CA GLY A 571 -1.59 30.18 -11.88
C GLY A 571 -3.03 30.04 -11.35
N GLU A 572 -3.85 29.21 -12.00
CA GLU A 572 -5.23 28.93 -11.56
C GLU A 572 -5.29 28.30 -10.17
N LEU A 573 -4.39 27.36 -9.87
CA LEU A 573 -4.31 26.74 -8.53
C LEU A 573 -3.93 27.79 -7.47
N ILE A 574 -2.90 28.61 -7.72
CA ILE A 574 -2.47 29.65 -6.80
C ILE A 574 -3.59 30.67 -6.57
N ASP A 575 -4.29 31.09 -7.61
CA ASP A 575 -5.41 32.04 -7.51
C ASP A 575 -6.58 31.46 -6.73
N THR A 576 -6.89 30.18 -6.94
CA THR A 576 -7.94 29.46 -6.19
C THR A 576 -7.60 29.40 -4.71
N VAL A 577 -6.35 29.07 -4.37
CA VAL A 577 -5.87 29.01 -2.98
C VAL A 577 -5.91 30.39 -2.33
N LYS A 578 -5.42 31.44 -3.00
CA LYS A 578 -5.42 32.82 -2.48
C LYS A 578 -6.82 33.36 -2.20
N LYS A 579 -7.82 32.97 -3.00
CA LYS A 579 -9.22 33.40 -2.83
C LYS A 579 -9.96 32.61 -1.74
N ASN A 580 -9.41 31.48 -1.28
CA ASN A 580 -10.08 30.61 -0.32
C ASN A 580 -9.93 31.12 1.13
N LYS A 581 -11.04 31.52 1.75
CA LYS A 581 -11.08 32.08 3.12
C LYS A 581 -10.68 31.10 4.22
N LYS A 582 -10.58 29.80 3.93
CA LYS A 582 -10.13 28.78 4.88
C LYS A 582 -8.62 28.52 4.80
N ILE A 583 -7.92 29.14 3.85
CA ILE A 583 -6.49 28.97 3.68
C ILE A 583 -5.77 30.28 4.05
N GLU A 584 -4.84 30.18 4.98
CA GLU A 584 -3.90 31.25 5.32
C GLU A 584 -2.55 30.95 4.67
N LEU A 585 -1.95 31.94 4.00
CA LEU A 585 -0.67 31.79 3.30
C LEU A 585 0.39 32.65 3.99
N LEU A 586 1.48 32.00 4.43
CA LEU A 586 2.63 32.65 5.07
C LEU A 586 3.88 32.38 4.23
N THR A 587 4.32 33.38 3.46
CA THR A 587 5.55 33.34 2.64
C THR A 587 6.73 33.98 3.36
N ASN A 588 7.96 33.60 3.02
CA ASN A 588 9.18 33.94 3.76
C ASN A 588 9.10 33.48 5.23
N THR A 589 8.44 32.33 5.44
CA THR A 589 8.16 31.78 6.77
C THR A 589 8.67 30.36 6.85
N GLU A 590 9.33 30.02 7.95
CA GLU A 590 9.86 28.69 8.21
C GLU A 590 9.39 28.18 9.58
N LEU A 591 9.39 26.86 9.75
CA LEU A 591 9.09 26.22 11.03
C LEU A 591 10.34 26.15 11.89
N SER A 592 10.33 26.76 13.07
CA SER A 592 11.48 26.79 13.97
C SER A 592 11.37 25.77 15.10
N GLN A 593 10.17 25.57 15.64
CA GLN A 593 9.92 24.61 16.72
C GLN A 593 8.55 23.97 16.61
N VAL A 594 8.44 22.73 17.09
CA VAL A 594 7.16 22.01 17.22
C VAL A 594 7.11 21.35 18.58
N SER A 595 5.96 21.46 19.23
CA SER A 595 5.63 20.73 20.45
C SER A 595 4.21 20.16 20.36
N GLY A 596 3.87 19.27 21.28
CA GLY A 596 2.55 18.64 21.32
C GLY A 596 2.48 17.29 20.60
N PHE A 597 1.27 16.86 20.28
CA PHE A 597 0.97 15.54 19.73
C PHE A 597 -0.26 15.61 18.82
N VAL A 598 -0.63 14.50 18.17
CA VAL A 598 -1.77 14.45 17.26
C VAL A 598 -3.03 15.09 17.87
N GLY A 599 -3.59 16.07 17.16
CA GLY A 599 -4.74 16.85 17.59
C GLY A 599 -4.40 18.12 18.37
N ASN A 600 -3.21 18.23 18.96
CA ASN A 600 -2.82 19.35 19.84
C ASN A 600 -1.34 19.70 19.63
N PHE A 601 -0.97 20.04 18.41
CA PHE A 601 0.35 20.57 18.11
C PHE A 601 0.39 22.09 18.31
N SER A 602 1.54 22.58 18.76
CA SER A 602 1.87 24.00 18.79
C SER A 602 3.18 24.23 18.05
N SER A 603 3.12 25.00 16.97
CA SER A 603 4.24 25.25 16.07
C SER A 603 4.67 26.71 16.11
N VAL A 604 5.97 26.95 16.32
CA VAL A 604 6.57 28.29 16.24
C VAL A 604 7.04 28.51 14.81
N LEU A 605 6.55 29.59 14.20
CA LEU A 605 6.83 30.00 12.84
C LEU A 605 7.66 31.28 12.85
N THR A 606 8.75 31.29 12.09
CA THR A 606 9.66 32.43 11.98
C THR A 606 9.49 33.06 10.61
N THR A 607 9.02 34.30 10.56
CA THR A 607 8.80 35.05 9.31
C THR A 607 9.85 36.13 9.12
N SER A 608 10.49 36.15 7.95
CA SER A 608 11.53 37.11 7.58
C SER A 608 10.97 38.15 6.60
N LYS A 609 10.91 39.42 7.00
CA LYS A 609 10.57 40.55 6.13
C LYS A 609 11.72 41.56 6.12
N GLY A 610 12.58 41.47 5.11
CA GLY A 610 13.81 42.27 5.05
C GLY A 610 14.77 41.90 6.18
N LYS A 611 15.18 42.87 7.01
CA LYS A 611 16.03 42.62 8.20
C LYS A 611 15.26 42.28 9.49
N LYS A 612 13.92 42.31 9.45
CA LYS A 612 13.10 42.03 10.64
C LYS A 612 12.61 40.58 10.61
N THR A 613 12.81 39.91 11.73
CA THR A 613 12.33 38.55 11.98
C THR A 613 11.24 38.60 13.04
N THR A 614 10.10 37.98 12.77
CA THR A 614 8.97 37.89 13.72
C THR A 614 8.61 36.43 13.95
N GLU A 615 8.45 36.06 15.21
CA GLU A 615 7.98 34.72 15.60
C GLU A 615 6.47 34.74 15.88
N THR A 616 5.77 33.69 15.47
CA THR A 616 4.34 33.52 15.72
C THR A 616 4.07 32.08 16.07
N THR A 617 3.28 31.84 17.11
CA THR A 617 2.88 30.49 17.52
C THR A 617 1.52 30.15 16.92
N LEU A 618 1.40 28.96 16.35
CA LEU A 618 0.18 28.44 15.73
C LEU A 618 -0.18 27.08 16.33
N ASP A 619 -1.39 26.99 16.88
CA ASP A 619 -1.96 25.72 17.34
C ASP A 619 -2.77 25.04 16.24
N HIS A 620 -2.55 23.75 16.04
CA HIS A 620 -3.20 22.95 15.01
C HIS A 620 -3.26 21.46 15.38
N GLY A 621 -4.07 20.68 14.67
CA GLY A 621 -4.29 19.28 14.95
C GLY A 621 -3.39 18.32 14.17
N VAL A 622 -2.93 18.74 12.99
CA VAL A 622 -2.18 17.88 12.05
C VAL A 622 -1.18 18.68 11.23
N ILE A 623 -0.11 18.01 10.80
CA ILE A 623 0.96 18.57 9.96
C ILE A 623 1.04 17.77 8.65
N ILE A 624 1.12 18.46 7.51
CA ILE A 624 1.44 17.85 6.21
C ILE A 624 2.77 18.43 5.72
N ILE A 625 3.74 17.56 5.47
CA ILE A 625 5.04 17.92 4.94
C ILE A 625 5.01 17.83 3.41
N ALA A 626 5.29 18.95 2.75
CA ALA A 626 5.25 19.13 1.30
C ALA A 626 6.45 19.98 0.80
N THR A 627 7.61 19.88 1.47
CA THR A 627 8.79 20.74 1.22
C THR A 627 9.48 20.53 -0.12
N GLY A 628 9.04 19.55 -0.90
CA GLY A 628 9.55 19.33 -2.25
C GLY A 628 10.94 18.67 -2.27
N GLY A 629 11.72 19.02 -3.28
CA GLY A 629 13.02 18.44 -3.58
C GLY A 629 13.58 19.08 -4.85
N ARG A 630 14.90 19.15 -4.97
CA ARG A 630 15.60 19.95 -5.98
C ARG A 630 16.26 19.09 -7.05
N GLU A 631 16.50 19.73 -8.20
CA GLU A 631 17.33 19.17 -9.27
C GLU A 631 18.74 18.86 -8.75
N TYR A 632 19.19 17.61 -8.94
CA TYR A 632 20.57 17.23 -8.64
C TYR A 632 21.49 17.74 -9.74
N ARG A 633 22.63 18.35 -9.37
CA ARG A 633 23.65 18.82 -10.31
C ARG A 633 24.97 18.10 -10.02
N PRO A 634 25.17 16.90 -10.58
CA PRO A 634 26.42 16.17 -10.40
C PRO A 634 27.59 16.93 -11.00
N GLU A 635 28.74 16.87 -10.33
CA GLU A 635 30.04 17.33 -10.85
C GLU A 635 30.71 16.25 -11.71
N VAL A 636 30.32 14.98 -11.53
CA VAL A 636 30.81 13.83 -12.29
C VAL A 636 29.62 13.01 -12.77
N VAL A 637 29.57 12.66 -14.05
CA VAL A 637 28.54 11.80 -14.63
C VAL A 637 29.20 10.66 -15.38
N LEU A 638 28.91 9.41 -14.99
CA LEU A 638 29.45 8.22 -15.62
C LEU A 638 30.99 8.27 -15.75
N ASP A 639 31.67 8.67 -14.67
CA ASP A 639 33.13 8.88 -14.58
C ASP A 639 33.69 10.09 -15.37
N ASN A 640 32.84 10.96 -15.90
CA ASN A 640 33.24 12.15 -16.65
C ASN A 640 33.02 13.43 -15.83
N PRO A 641 34.02 14.31 -15.67
CA PRO A 641 33.81 15.60 -15.04
C PRO A 641 32.91 16.49 -15.91
N ILE A 642 31.94 17.15 -15.28
CA ILE A 642 30.93 17.97 -15.94
C ILE A 642 31.13 19.44 -15.60
N LYS A 643 31.15 20.26 -16.65
CA LYS A 643 31.05 21.72 -16.55
C LYS A 643 29.86 22.20 -17.38
N TYR A 644 28.79 22.60 -16.69
CA TYR A 644 27.57 23.11 -17.30
C TYR A 644 27.87 24.36 -18.15
N SER A 645 27.24 24.44 -19.32
CA SER A 645 27.40 25.51 -20.32
C SER A 645 26.20 25.51 -21.27
N GLU A 646 26.15 26.42 -22.25
CA GLU A 646 25.10 26.39 -23.28
C GLU A 646 25.06 25.08 -24.10
N ALA A 647 26.18 24.36 -24.15
CA ALA A 647 26.32 23.08 -24.84
C ALA A 647 26.13 21.86 -23.92
N ILE A 648 26.18 22.02 -22.59
CA ILE A 648 25.97 20.95 -21.61
C ILE A 648 24.96 21.44 -20.56
N VAL A 649 23.73 20.99 -20.68
CA VAL A 649 22.58 21.50 -19.92
C VAL A 649 21.82 20.36 -19.24
N THR A 650 21.01 20.67 -18.24
CA THR A 650 20.03 19.70 -17.71
C THR A 650 18.80 19.61 -18.62
N GLN A 651 17.98 18.56 -18.46
CA GLN A 651 16.69 18.46 -19.16
C GLN A 651 15.76 19.66 -18.89
N ARG A 652 15.81 20.23 -17.69
CA ARG A 652 15.01 21.41 -17.32
C ARG A 652 15.47 22.65 -18.07
N GLU A 653 16.78 22.86 -18.15
CA GLU A 653 17.37 23.98 -18.89
C GLU A 653 17.11 23.85 -20.40
N LEU A 654 17.21 22.63 -20.95
CA LEU A 654 16.81 22.36 -22.33
C LEU A 654 15.33 22.67 -22.55
N GLU A 655 14.45 22.27 -21.63
CA GLU A 655 13.02 22.59 -21.73
C GLU A 655 12.75 24.10 -21.74
N GLN A 656 13.42 24.87 -20.87
CA GLN A 656 13.33 26.33 -20.84
C GLN A 656 13.79 26.95 -22.15
N ARG A 657 14.89 26.44 -22.73
CA ARG A 657 15.37 26.86 -24.06
C ARG A 657 14.31 26.59 -25.13
N LEU A 658 13.72 25.39 -25.15
CA LEU A 658 12.70 24.98 -26.12
C LEU A 658 11.38 25.77 -26.00
N ALA A 659 11.07 26.28 -24.80
CA ALA A 659 9.90 27.12 -24.55
C ALA A 659 10.13 28.61 -24.85
N GLY A 660 11.38 29.04 -25.08
CA GLY A 660 11.74 30.43 -25.32
C GLY A 660 11.18 31.02 -26.64
N LYS A 661 11.08 32.36 -26.70
CA LYS A 661 10.50 33.12 -27.85
C LYS A 661 11.49 33.39 -29.01
N GLY A 662 12.67 32.76 -29.03
CA GLY A 662 13.68 32.98 -30.06
C GLY A 662 13.30 32.39 -31.44
N LYS A 663 13.94 32.86 -32.53
CA LYS A 663 13.82 32.23 -33.86
C LYS A 663 14.47 30.84 -33.82
N ASN A 664 13.64 29.80 -33.90
CA ASN A 664 13.99 28.37 -33.84
C ASN A 664 14.78 27.94 -32.58
N PRO A 665 14.08 27.70 -31.44
CA PRO A 665 14.74 27.32 -30.19
C PRO A 665 15.29 25.87 -30.20
N ALA A 666 14.92 25.06 -31.20
CA ALA A 666 15.33 23.66 -31.29
C ALA A 666 16.79 23.52 -31.78
N PRO A 667 17.68 22.88 -31.00
CA PRO A 667 19.02 22.52 -31.47
C PRO A 667 18.97 21.53 -32.65
N LYS A 668 19.94 21.65 -33.56
CA LYS A 668 20.03 20.78 -34.76
C LYS A 668 20.45 19.36 -34.43
N SER A 669 21.26 19.19 -33.39
CA SER A 669 21.69 17.88 -32.90
C SER A 669 21.74 17.85 -31.37
N VAL A 670 21.14 16.82 -30.79
CA VAL A 670 21.08 16.61 -29.33
C VAL A 670 21.42 15.17 -28.99
N VAL A 671 22.30 15.02 -28.00
CA VAL A 671 22.46 13.75 -27.29
C VAL A 671 21.93 13.93 -25.88
N MET A 672 20.97 13.10 -25.47
CA MET A 672 20.42 13.06 -24.12
C MET A 672 21.01 11.87 -23.38
N VAL A 673 21.53 12.09 -22.16
CA VAL A 673 22.12 11.01 -21.34
C VAL A 673 21.21 10.75 -20.15
N GLN A 674 20.63 9.55 -20.11
CA GLN A 674 19.80 9.11 -18.99
C GLN A 674 20.65 8.75 -17.77
N CYS A 675 20.00 8.77 -16.60
CA CYS A 675 20.60 8.36 -15.32
C CYS A 675 21.86 9.15 -14.94
N ALA A 676 21.96 10.43 -15.34
CA ALA A 676 23.11 11.26 -15.03
C ALA A 676 23.19 11.53 -13.51
N GLY A 677 24.17 10.92 -12.83
CA GLY A 677 24.30 10.99 -11.36
C GLY A 677 23.24 10.16 -10.62
N SER A 678 22.74 9.07 -11.21
CA SER A 678 21.70 8.22 -10.60
C SER A 678 21.87 6.73 -10.93
N ARG A 679 21.26 5.87 -10.09
CA ARG A 679 21.32 4.40 -10.17
C ARG A 679 22.74 3.82 -10.05
N GLY A 680 23.51 4.26 -9.06
CA GLY A 680 24.85 3.71 -8.76
C GLY A 680 26.02 4.59 -9.17
N ASP A 681 25.75 5.82 -9.61
CA ASP A 681 26.70 6.94 -9.53
C ASP A 681 26.57 7.56 -8.10
N ASP A 682 26.32 8.87 -8.00
CA ASP A 682 26.16 9.56 -6.70
C ASP A 682 24.85 9.20 -5.96
N LEU A 683 23.78 8.89 -6.71
CA LEU A 683 22.48 8.51 -6.17
C LEU A 683 22.20 7.03 -6.47
N ASN A 684 21.79 6.25 -5.46
CA ASN A 684 21.53 4.81 -5.59
C ASN A 684 20.12 4.47 -6.10
N TYR A 685 19.30 5.46 -6.44
CA TYR A 685 17.90 5.30 -6.81
C TYR A 685 17.57 5.95 -8.16
N CYS A 686 16.43 5.55 -8.71
CA CYS A 686 15.80 6.19 -9.85
C CYS A 686 14.92 7.37 -9.43
N SER A 687 15.07 8.52 -10.09
CA SER A 687 14.23 9.70 -9.83
C SER A 687 12.89 9.72 -10.58
N LYS A 688 12.49 8.61 -11.21
CA LYS A 688 11.15 8.33 -11.80
C LYS A 688 10.65 9.25 -12.93
N VAL A 689 11.18 10.46 -13.10
CA VAL A 689 10.70 11.47 -14.06
C VAL A 689 11.63 11.67 -15.27
N CYS A 690 12.92 11.34 -15.14
CA CYS A 690 13.96 11.73 -16.09
C CYS A 690 13.76 11.10 -17.49
N CYS A 691 13.24 9.88 -17.57
CA CYS A 691 12.92 9.22 -18.85
C CYS A 691 11.75 9.91 -19.56
N ASN A 692 10.71 10.27 -18.82
CA ASN A 692 9.55 10.98 -19.36
C ASN A 692 9.94 12.39 -19.84
N HIS A 693 10.80 13.10 -19.10
CA HIS A 693 11.30 14.41 -19.51
C HIS A 693 12.12 14.35 -20.80
N ALA A 694 12.99 13.35 -20.95
CA ALA A 694 13.77 13.15 -22.17
C ALA A 694 12.88 12.89 -23.38
N VAL A 695 11.91 11.99 -23.27
CA VAL A 695 10.94 11.69 -24.34
C VAL A 695 10.09 12.92 -24.67
N LYS A 696 9.59 13.62 -23.65
CA LYS A 696 8.83 14.87 -23.80
C LYS A 696 9.60 15.91 -24.59
N ASN A 697 10.84 16.19 -24.20
CA ASN A 697 11.68 17.18 -24.86
C ASN A 697 12.10 16.73 -26.26
N ALA A 698 12.37 15.45 -26.48
CA ALA A 698 12.67 14.89 -27.79
C ALA A 698 11.49 15.06 -28.77
N LEU A 699 10.26 14.79 -28.31
CA LEU A 699 9.04 15.02 -29.09
C LEU A 699 8.85 16.50 -29.41
N LYS A 700 9.12 17.40 -28.46
CA LYS A 700 9.05 18.84 -28.69
C LYS A 700 10.08 19.29 -29.72
N ILE A 701 11.31 18.80 -29.65
CA ILE A 701 12.35 19.07 -30.65
C ILE A 701 11.88 18.63 -32.03
N LYS A 702 11.40 17.40 -32.18
CA LYS A 702 10.89 16.89 -33.47
C LYS A 702 9.66 17.65 -33.99
N ALA A 703 8.85 18.21 -33.10
CA ALA A 703 7.72 19.06 -33.50
C ALA A 703 8.16 20.45 -34.00
N LEU A 704 9.24 21.00 -33.43
CA LEU A 704 9.81 22.29 -33.83
C LEU A 704 10.71 22.18 -35.07
N ASP A 705 11.49 21.12 -35.15
CA ASP A 705 12.38 20.79 -36.26
C ASP A 705 12.41 19.26 -36.50
N PRO A 706 11.60 18.76 -37.46
CA PRO A 706 11.58 17.34 -37.79
C PRO A 706 12.93 16.77 -38.25
N SER A 707 13.81 17.62 -38.79
CA SER A 707 15.15 17.24 -39.28
C SER A 707 16.20 17.13 -38.18
N ALA A 708 15.91 17.63 -36.96
CA ALA A 708 16.86 17.61 -35.86
C ALA A 708 17.26 16.18 -35.48
N GLN A 709 18.55 15.95 -35.29
CA GLN A 709 19.08 14.67 -34.85
C GLN A 709 18.94 14.57 -33.32
N VAL A 710 18.20 13.58 -32.83
CA VAL A 710 18.03 13.36 -31.38
C VAL A 710 18.41 11.93 -31.06
N VAL A 711 19.41 11.77 -30.20
CA VAL A 711 19.89 10.48 -29.70
C VAL A 711 19.73 10.46 -28.19
N VAL A 712 19.19 9.38 -27.64
CA VAL A 712 19.02 9.16 -26.20
C VAL A 712 19.86 7.95 -25.79
N LEU A 713 20.87 8.18 -24.96
CA LEU A 713 21.72 7.15 -24.38
C LEU A 713 21.12 6.72 -23.03
N TYR A 714 20.85 5.43 -22.84
CA TYR A 714 20.11 4.98 -21.66
C TYR A 714 20.52 3.59 -21.14
N ARG A 715 20.19 3.28 -19.88
CA ARG A 715 20.27 1.91 -19.35
C ARG A 715 18.97 1.16 -19.62
N ASP A 716 17.90 1.67 -19.00
CA ASP A 716 16.52 1.21 -19.15
C ASP A 716 15.59 2.40 -19.39
N MET A 717 14.73 2.34 -20.41
CA MET A 717 13.69 3.37 -20.59
C MET A 717 12.50 3.06 -19.68
N ARG A 718 12.32 3.89 -18.64
CA ARG A 718 11.25 3.75 -17.64
C ARG A 718 10.02 4.63 -17.94
N THR A 719 9.52 4.59 -19.17
CA THR A 719 8.27 5.24 -19.60
C THR A 719 7.06 4.34 -19.29
N TYR A 720 6.80 4.11 -18.00
CA TYR A 720 5.75 3.18 -17.51
C TYR A 720 4.33 3.71 -17.73
N GLY A 721 3.33 2.85 -17.55
CA GLY A 721 1.93 3.18 -17.82
C GLY A 721 1.72 3.59 -19.29
N PHE A 722 0.89 4.62 -19.48
CA PHE A 722 0.58 5.19 -20.79
C PHE A 722 1.71 6.06 -21.38
N ALA A 723 2.75 6.38 -20.60
CA ALA A 723 3.91 7.10 -21.14
C ALA A 723 4.68 6.29 -22.21
N GLU A 724 4.45 4.97 -22.28
CA GLU A 724 5.00 4.10 -23.33
C GLU A 724 4.58 4.54 -24.74
N ASP A 725 3.38 5.09 -24.90
CA ASP A 725 2.92 5.57 -26.21
C ASP A 725 3.74 6.77 -26.69
N ALA A 726 4.12 7.67 -25.79
CA ALA A 726 5.00 8.77 -26.12
C ALA A 726 6.42 8.28 -26.48
N TYR A 727 6.89 7.23 -25.80
CA TYR A 727 8.17 6.59 -26.16
C TYR A 727 8.12 5.97 -27.55
N ARG A 728 7.06 5.23 -27.88
CA ARG A 728 6.81 4.69 -29.22
C ARG A 728 6.75 5.80 -30.27
N GLN A 729 5.96 6.84 -30.01
CA GLN A 729 5.82 8.00 -30.91
C GLN A 729 7.17 8.69 -31.17
N ALA A 730 8.03 8.81 -30.15
CA ALA A 730 9.36 9.40 -30.33
C ALA A 730 10.21 8.58 -31.30
N ARG A 731 10.18 7.24 -31.18
CA ARG A 731 10.88 6.33 -32.10
C ARG A 731 10.34 6.45 -33.53
N GLU A 732 9.02 6.49 -33.70
CA GLU A 732 8.37 6.66 -35.01
C GLU A 732 8.75 7.99 -35.68
N LYS A 733 8.99 9.05 -34.89
CA LYS A 733 9.49 10.36 -35.36
C LYS A 733 11.02 10.41 -35.58
N GLY A 734 11.70 9.27 -35.53
CA GLY A 734 13.13 9.17 -35.80
C GLY A 734 14.03 9.69 -34.67
N VAL A 735 13.59 9.59 -33.42
CA VAL A 735 14.48 9.70 -32.25
C VAL A 735 15.17 8.35 -32.06
N VAL A 736 16.50 8.36 -31.94
CA VAL A 736 17.31 7.15 -31.80
C VAL A 736 17.56 6.88 -30.32
N PHE A 737 17.35 5.65 -29.87
CA PHE A 737 17.56 5.23 -28.47
C PHE A 737 18.62 4.15 -28.44
N ILE A 738 19.75 4.41 -27.78
CA ILE A 738 20.90 3.52 -27.76
C ILE A 738 21.18 3.10 -26.31
N PRO A 739 21.08 1.80 -26.00
CA PRO A 739 21.35 1.36 -24.65
C PRO A 739 22.84 1.27 -24.36
N TYR A 740 23.25 1.60 -23.13
CA TYR A 740 24.61 1.43 -22.62
C TYR A 740 24.63 0.59 -21.33
N THR A 741 25.77 -0.04 -21.04
CA THR A 741 26.03 -0.78 -19.80
C THR A 741 27.04 -0.05 -18.93
N MET A 742 27.16 -0.44 -17.65
CA MET A 742 28.15 0.16 -16.75
C MET A 742 29.60 -0.21 -17.11
N ASP A 743 29.81 -1.29 -17.87
CA ASP A 743 31.11 -1.65 -18.42
C ASP A 743 31.47 -0.81 -19.66
N ASN A 744 30.44 -0.34 -20.40
CA ASN A 744 30.59 0.45 -21.63
C ASN A 744 29.88 1.81 -21.48
N LYS A 745 30.33 2.61 -20.50
CA LYS A 745 29.78 3.94 -20.23
C LYS A 745 30.08 4.92 -21.39
N PRO A 746 29.14 5.82 -21.74
CA PRO A 746 29.42 6.97 -22.59
C PRO A 746 30.55 7.84 -22.02
N LYS A 747 31.46 8.27 -22.89
CA LYS A 747 32.61 9.13 -22.57
C LYS A 747 32.37 10.52 -23.14
N PHE A 748 32.59 11.56 -22.33
CA PHE A 748 32.39 12.95 -22.73
C PHE A 748 33.75 13.65 -22.85
N LYS A 749 33.90 14.47 -23.89
CA LYS A 749 35.02 15.42 -24.00
C LYS A 749 34.44 16.79 -24.33
N GLY A 750 34.75 17.79 -23.52
CA GLY A 750 34.29 19.15 -23.80
C GLY A 750 35.10 20.22 -23.06
N SER A 751 35.54 21.23 -23.80
CA SER A 751 36.05 22.49 -23.26
C SER A 751 35.36 23.66 -23.98
N GLY A 752 34.56 24.44 -23.25
CA GLY A 752 33.88 25.63 -23.80
C GLY A 752 32.66 25.28 -24.68
N LYS A 753 32.69 25.70 -25.96
CA LYS A 753 31.52 25.69 -26.88
C LYS A 753 31.32 24.40 -27.69
N LYS A 754 32.20 23.40 -27.56
CA LYS A 754 32.11 22.14 -28.31
C LYS A 754 32.17 20.95 -27.34
N THR A 755 31.19 20.07 -27.46
CA THR A 755 31.10 18.83 -26.69
C THR A 755 31.09 17.65 -27.68
N SER A 756 31.88 16.63 -27.39
CA SER A 756 31.79 15.33 -28.07
C SER A 756 31.41 14.25 -27.08
N VAL A 757 30.63 13.28 -27.54
CA VAL A 757 30.24 12.10 -26.77
C VAL A 757 30.57 10.87 -27.60
N THR A 758 31.31 9.95 -26.99
CA THR A 758 31.67 8.65 -27.57
C THR A 758 30.92 7.57 -26.79
N PHE A 759 30.26 6.65 -27.50
CA PHE A 759 29.51 5.56 -26.90
C PHE A 759 29.55 4.33 -27.80
N PHE A 760 29.41 3.14 -27.22
CA PHE A 760 29.31 1.90 -27.98
C PHE A 760 27.87 1.68 -28.44
N ASP A 761 27.66 1.46 -29.74
CA ASP A 761 26.36 1.05 -30.28
C ASP A 761 26.33 -0.48 -30.39
N PRO A 762 25.44 -1.18 -29.63
CA PRO A 762 25.44 -2.64 -29.61
C PRO A 762 24.94 -3.27 -30.92
N ILE A 763 24.19 -2.54 -31.75
CA ILE A 763 23.71 -3.02 -33.05
C ILE A 763 24.81 -2.88 -34.10
N LEU A 764 25.49 -1.73 -34.13
CA LEU A 764 26.65 -1.54 -35.02
C LEU A 764 27.88 -2.33 -34.57
N ARG A 765 27.93 -2.68 -33.28
CA ARG A 765 29.07 -3.31 -32.60
C ARG A 765 30.35 -2.49 -32.72
N ASP A 766 30.23 -1.17 -32.66
CA ASP A 766 31.33 -0.21 -32.82
C ASP A 766 31.18 1.01 -31.89
N GLU A 767 32.28 1.71 -31.62
CA GLU A 767 32.28 2.98 -30.91
C GLU A 767 31.90 4.12 -31.87
N VAL A 768 30.82 4.83 -31.55
CA VAL A 768 30.34 5.99 -32.30
C VAL A 768 30.73 7.26 -31.54
N THR A 769 31.32 8.23 -32.24
CA THR A 769 31.60 9.55 -31.69
C THR A 769 30.71 10.61 -32.35
N MET A 770 29.98 11.37 -31.56
CA MET A 770 29.12 12.46 -32.00
C MET A 770 29.55 13.80 -31.40
N THR A 771 29.39 14.88 -32.15
CA THR A 771 29.56 16.26 -31.67
C THR A 771 28.23 17.00 -31.69
N PRO A 772 27.34 16.75 -30.70
CA PRO A 772 26.03 17.41 -30.67
C PRO A 772 26.16 18.91 -30.38
N GLU A 773 25.18 19.68 -30.83
CA GLU A 773 25.02 21.08 -30.43
C GLU A 773 24.70 21.17 -28.92
N VAL A 774 23.91 20.23 -28.42
CA VAL A 774 23.54 20.14 -27.01
C VAL A 774 23.70 18.71 -26.48
N LEU A 775 24.45 18.58 -25.39
CA LEU A 775 24.43 17.40 -24.52
C LEU A 775 23.48 17.68 -23.35
N ALA A 776 22.35 16.98 -23.31
CA ALA A 776 21.34 17.15 -22.26
C ALA A 776 21.46 16.05 -21.21
N LEU A 777 21.72 16.43 -19.96
CA LEU A 777 21.84 15.51 -18.84
C LEU A 777 20.48 15.32 -18.16
N SER A 778 19.99 14.09 -18.14
CA SER A 778 18.77 13.70 -17.44
C SER A 778 19.09 13.37 -15.98
N VAL A 779 19.33 14.43 -15.22
CA VAL A 779 19.75 14.38 -13.81
C VAL A 779 18.62 13.97 -12.85
N GLY A 780 19.00 13.49 -11.67
CA GLY A 780 18.09 13.07 -10.61
C GLY A 780 17.47 14.20 -9.80
N ILE A 781 16.66 13.84 -8.80
CA ILE A 781 16.04 14.72 -7.81
C ILE A 781 16.51 14.30 -6.43
N VAL A 782 16.94 15.26 -5.60
CA VAL A 782 17.30 15.04 -4.20
C VAL A 782 16.32 15.76 -3.27
N ALA A 783 16.18 15.25 -2.05
CA ALA A 783 15.33 15.86 -1.03
C ALA A 783 15.83 17.26 -0.62
N GLU A 784 14.92 18.13 -0.18
CA GLU A 784 15.22 19.49 0.28
C GLU A 784 14.54 19.79 1.63
N GLY A 785 15.30 20.37 2.57
CA GLY A 785 14.83 20.71 3.92
C GLY A 785 14.54 19.52 4.84
N THR A 786 14.79 18.29 4.37
CA THR A 786 14.36 17.07 5.08
C THR A 786 15.14 16.80 6.35
N GLU A 787 16.45 17.06 6.39
CA GLU A 787 17.27 16.77 7.59
C GLU A 787 16.92 17.67 8.79
N GLU A 788 16.66 18.95 8.54
CA GLU A 788 16.26 19.90 9.58
C GLU A 788 14.87 19.53 10.14
N LEU A 789 13.90 19.29 9.25
CA LEU A 789 12.56 18.85 9.65
C LEU A 789 12.55 17.48 10.32
N SER A 790 13.40 16.55 9.88
CA SER A 790 13.56 15.23 10.51
C SER A 790 13.99 15.37 11.97
N LYS A 791 14.91 16.28 12.28
CA LYS A 791 15.33 16.57 13.66
C LYS A 791 14.22 17.26 14.47
N LEU A 792 13.56 18.26 13.89
CA LEU A 792 12.50 19.03 14.56
C LEU A 792 11.27 18.16 14.89
N LEU A 793 10.83 17.33 13.94
CA LEU A 793 9.64 16.50 14.06
C LEU A 793 9.95 15.07 14.54
N LYS A 794 11.24 14.72 14.68
CA LYS A 794 11.73 13.39 15.05
C LYS A 794 11.24 12.28 14.13
N ILE A 795 11.30 12.53 12.82
CA ILE A 795 10.78 11.62 11.79
C ILE A 795 11.95 10.96 11.08
N PRO A 796 11.95 9.62 10.94
CA PRO A 796 13.02 8.93 10.23
C PRO A 796 13.05 9.29 8.75
N VAL A 797 14.26 9.32 8.22
CA VAL A 797 14.54 9.42 6.78
C VAL A 797 15.23 8.13 6.34
N ASN A 798 15.06 7.75 5.08
CA ASN A 798 15.81 6.63 4.51
C ASN A 798 17.26 7.05 4.20
N GLU A 799 18.07 6.11 3.73
CA GLU A 799 19.47 6.35 3.34
C GLU A 799 19.60 7.42 2.25
N ASP A 800 18.59 7.53 1.39
CA ASP A 800 18.47 8.53 0.32
C ASP A 800 17.99 9.92 0.79
N LYS A 801 17.83 10.11 2.10
CA LYS A 801 17.41 11.37 2.75
C LYS A 801 15.96 11.80 2.49
N PHE A 802 15.09 10.90 2.04
CA PHE A 802 13.64 11.15 1.97
C PHE A 802 12.92 10.64 3.23
N PHE A 803 11.78 11.25 3.59
CA PHE A 803 11.00 10.79 4.74
C PHE A 803 10.53 9.34 4.58
N LEU A 804 10.64 8.55 5.64
CA LEU A 804 10.18 7.16 5.68
C LEU A 804 8.71 7.10 6.11
N GLU A 805 7.86 6.60 5.23
CA GLU A 805 6.45 6.34 5.51
C GLU A 805 6.24 5.29 6.61
N ALA A 806 5.08 5.34 7.29
CA ALA A 806 4.74 4.42 8.36
C ALA A 806 4.63 2.96 7.88
N HIS A 807 4.16 2.76 6.64
CA HIS A 807 4.15 1.44 5.99
C HIS A 807 4.03 1.59 4.48
N VAL A 808 4.96 0.99 3.72
CA VAL A 808 5.09 1.12 2.26
C VAL A 808 3.77 0.86 1.50
N LYS A 809 3.02 -0.18 1.86
CA LYS A 809 1.74 -0.54 1.21
C LYS A 809 0.49 0.10 1.83
N LEU A 810 0.31 -0.05 3.15
CA LEU A 810 -0.96 0.26 3.82
C LEU A 810 -1.09 1.73 4.27
N ARG A 811 0.04 2.39 4.54
CA ARG A 811 0.08 3.77 5.07
C ARG A 811 1.14 4.61 4.33
N PRO A 812 1.03 4.75 2.98
CA PRO A 812 2.09 5.32 2.14
C PRO A 812 2.27 6.84 2.26
N VAL A 813 1.33 7.54 2.92
CA VAL A 813 1.35 9.01 3.10
C VAL A 813 1.42 9.44 4.56
N GLU A 814 1.36 8.48 5.48
CA GLU A 814 1.39 8.73 6.91
C GLU A 814 2.82 8.49 7.41
N LEU A 815 3.28 9.26 8.39
CA LEU A 815 4.59 9.08 9.01
C LEU A 815 4.47 8.34 10.34
N PRO A 816 5.56 7.78 10.89
CA PRO A 816 5.53 7.08 12.18
C PRO A 816 4.99 7.94 13.33
N VAL A 817 5.21 9.26 13.24
CA VAL A 817 4.61 10.24 14.17
C VAL A 817 3.15 10.48 13.77
N SER A 818 2.23 10.09 14.66
CA SER A 818 0.78 10.26 14.43
C SER A 818 0.42 11.72 14.22
N GLY A 819 -0.51 11.99 13.30
CA GLY A 819 -0.92 13.36 12.97
C GLY A 819 0.04 14.09 12.02
N VAL A 820 1.14 13.46 11.60
CA VAL A 820 2.08 13.99 10.61
C VAL A 820 2.03 13.14 9.34
N TYR A 821 1.93 13.81 8.20
CA TYR A 821 1.77 13.21 6.88
C TYR A 821 2.81 13.78 5.90
N VAL A 822 3.08 13.07 4.81
CA VAL A 822 4.04 13.50 3.78
C VAL A 822 3.44 13.38 2.38
N CYS A 823 3.77 14.32 1.51
CA CYS A 823 3.42 14.26 0.11
C CYS A 823 4.46 14.93 -0.81
N GLY A 824 4.38 14.61 -2.10
CA GLY A 824 5.23 15.20 -3.12
C GLY A 824 6.68 14.70 -3.06
N LEU A 825 7.60 15.54 -3.52
CA LEU A 825 9.02 15.18 -3.64
C LEU A 825 9.72 14.98 -2.30
N ALA A 826 9.15 15.47 -1.19
CA ALA A 826 9.67 15.23 0.17
C ALA A 826 9.61 13.74 0.56
N HIS A 827 8.69 12.97 -0.02
CA HIS A 827 8.58 11.52 0.21
C HIS A 827 9.47 10.69 -0.71
N SER A 828 9.60 11.10 -1.98
CA SER A 828 10.40 10.47 -3.04
C SER A 828 10.18 11.17 -4.39
N PRO A 829 11.10 11.05 -5.36
CA PRO A 829 10.89 11.55 -6.71
C PRO A 829 9.69 10.90 -7.42
N LYS A 830 8.82 11.70 -8.03
CA LYS A 830 7.59 11.22 -8.71
C LYS A 830 7.03 12.27 -9.68
N PRO A 831 6.26 11.86 -10.72
CA PRO A 831 5.63 12.78 -11.65
C PRO A 831 4.49 13.59 -11.00
N VAL A 832 4.11 14.71 -11.63
CA VAL A 832 3.14 15.67 -11.08
C VAL A 832 1.76 15.05 -10.77
N GLU A 833 1.29 14.13 -11.60
CA GLU A 833 0.04 13.40 -11.38
C GLU A 833 0.06 12.62 -10.05
N GLU A 834 1.14 11.90 -9.77
CA GLU A 834 1.32 11.19 -8.50
C GLU A 834 1.51 12.16 -7.32
N ILE A 835 2.13 13.32 -7.53
CA ILE A 835 2.26 14.36 -6.49
C ILE A 835 0.87 14.85 -6.05
N ILE A 836 0.00 15.15 -7.02
CA ILE A 836 -1.36 15.64 -6.77
C ILE A 836 -2.17 14.57 -6.02
N VAL A 837 -2.12 13.32 -6.48
CA VAL A 837 -2.77 12.18 -5.81
C VAL A 837 -2.24 12.03 -4.37
N GLN A 838 -0.93 12.06 -4.17
CA GLN A 838 -0.33 11.88 -2.84
C GLN A 838 -0.70 13.03 -1.89
N ALA A 839 -0.79 14.25 -2.40
CA ALA A 839 -1.23 15.43 -1.64
C ALA A 839 -2.70 15.33 -1.21
N GLN A 840 -3.59 14.93 -2.13
CA GLN A 840 -5.01 14.68 -1.84
C GLN A 840 -5.16 13.54 -0.83
N ALA A 841 -4.36 12.48 -0.92
CA ALA A 841 -4.36 11.38 0.03
C ALA A 841 -3.89 11.81 1.42
N ALA A 842 -2.79 12.57 1.51
CA ALA A 842 -2.30 13.13 2.77
C ALA A 842 -3.36 14.04 3.43
N ALA A 843 -4.01 14.90 2.65
CA ALA A 843 -5.12 15.73 3.11
C ALA A 843 -6.33 14.90 3.59
N ALA A 844 -6.71 13.85 2.86
CA ALA A 844 -7.80 12.95 3.25
C ALA A 844 -7.51 12.23 4.58
N LYS A 845 -6.27 11.74 4.77
CA LYS A 845 -5.84 11.10 6.01
C LYS A 845 -5.76 12.10 7.16
N ALA A 846 -5.21 13.29 6.91
CA ALA A 846 -5.16 14.39 7.88
C ALA A 846 -6.55 14.86 8.31
N ALA A 847 -7.54 14.83 7.42
CA ALA A 847 -8.92 15.17 7.72
C ALA A 847 -9.62 14.18 8.67
N ILE A 848 -9.15 12.93 8.80
CA ILE A 848 -9.78 11.93 9.68
C ILE A 848 -9.84 12.40 11.14
N PRO A 849 -8.72 12.71 11.82
CA PRO A 849 -8.77 13.21 13.19
C PRO A 849 -9.49 14.56 13.30
N LEU A 850 -9.32 15.46 12.33
CA LEU A 850 -9.99 16.77 12.33
C LEU A 850 -11.52 16.63 12.24
N SER A 851 -12.00 15.67 11.45
CA SER A 851 -13.42 15.36 11.27
C SER A 851 -14.04 14.69 12.50
N LYS A 852 -13.30 13.78 13.13
CA LYS A 852 -13.73 13.13 14.38
C LYS A 852 -13.83 14.12 15.54
N GLY A 853 -12.95 15.13 15.58
CA GLY A 853 -12.89 16.12 16.66
C GLY A 853 -12.21 15.61 17.94
N PHE A 854 -11.83 14.33 17.97
CA PHE A 854 -11.05 13.73 19.04
C PHE A 854 -10.18 12.59 18.50
N VAL A 855 -9.14 12.25 19.27
CA VAL A 855 -8.35 11.03 19.08
C VAL A 855 -8.51 10.13 20.30
N SER A 856 -8.78 8.85 20.08
CA SER A 856 -8.72 7.84 21.15
C SER A 856 -7.26 7.48 21.41
N VAL A 857 -6.89 7.47 22.68
CA VAL A 857 -5.58 7.01 23.15
C VAL A 857 -5.71 5.52 23.43
N GLU A 858 -4.75 4.72 22.96
CA GLU A 858 -4.72 3.32 23.33
C GLU A 858 -4.57 3.18 24.85
N PRO A 859 -5.33 2.28 25.49
CA PRO A 859 -5.26 2.11 26.95
C PRO A 859 -3.92 1.50 27.42
N THR A 860 -3.15 0.91 26.50
CA THR A 860 -1.85 0.25 26.75
C THR A 860 -0.69 1.24 26.83
N ILE A 861 -0.85 2.31 27.60
CA ILE A 861 0.15 3.37 27.80
C ILE A 861 0.92 3.21 29.10
N SER A 862 2.01 3.94 29.23
CA SER A 862 2.77 4.00 30.47
C SER A 862 2.01 4.77 31.55
N CYS A 863 2.04 4.26 32.78
CA CYS A 863 1.56 4.94 33.97
C CYS A 863 2.73 5.06 34.96
N VAL A 864 2.93 6.25 35.52
CA VAL A 864 3.99 6.50 36.51
C VAL A 864 3.38 6.53 37.90
N ASP A 865 3.85 5.66 38.78
CA ASP A 865 3.63 5.77 40.21
C ASP A 865 4.48 6.94 40.74
N LYS A 866 3.81 8.05 41.06
CA LYS A 866 4.47 9.26 41.55
C LYS A 866 5.06 9.06 42.95
N GLU A 867 4.59 8.12 43.75
CA GLU A 867 5.17 7.86 45.08
C GLU A 867 6.50 7.11 44.94
N ALA A 868 6.51 6.04 44.16
CA ALA A 868 7.69 5.22 43.90
C ALA A 868 8.75 5.94 43.04
N CYS A 869 8.34 6.89 42.18
CA CYS A 869 9.26 7.57 41.27
C CYS A 869 10.32 8.39 42.01
N ILE A 870 11.61 8.07 41.79
CA ILE A 870 12.75 8.80 42.34
C ILE A 870 13.21 10.01 41.50
N GLY A 871 12.53 10.30 40.39
CA GLY A 871 12.82 11.50 39.57
C GLY A 871 14.15 11.47 38.81
N CYS A 872 14.71 10.30 38.51
CA CYS A 872 16.03 10.16 37.91
C CYS A 872 16.17 10.69 36.46
N GLY A 873 15.06 10.80 35.71
CA GLY A 873 15.07 11.32 34.34
C GLY A 873 15.36 10.30 33.23
N LEU A 874 15.73 9.06 33.56
CA LEU A 874 16.09 8.03 32.57
C LEU A 874 14.94 7.72 31.59
N CYS A 875 13.71 7.68 32.09
CA CYS A 875 12.53 7.42 31.28
C CYS A 875 12.21 8.54 30.27
N GLU A 876 12.51 9.79 30.61
CA GLU A 876 12.36 10.96 29.72
C GLU A 876 13.39 10.90 28.59
N SER A 877 14.65 10.55 28.88
CA SER A 877 15.71 10.48 27.86
C SER A 877 15.56 9.32 26.89
N LEU A 878 15.00 8.19 27.36
CA LEU A 878 14.81 6.99 26.53
C LEU A 878 13.53 6.99 25.71
N CYS A 879 12.54 7.84 26.01
CA CYS A 879 11.27 7.83 25.31
C CYS A 879 11.40 8.41 23.88
N PRO A 880 11.28 7.60 22.81
CA PRO A 880 11.44 8.11 21.44
C PRO A 880 10.32 9.10 21.05
N TYR A 881 9.20 9.05 21.76
CA TYR A 881 8.01 9.86 21.50
C TYR A 881 7.89 11.08 22.43
N GLN A 882 8.86 11.30 23.34
CA GLN A 882 8.78 12.33 24.40
C GLN A 882 7.48 12.31 25.19
N SER A 883 6.90 11.13 25.36
CA SER A 883 5.66 10.94 26.10
C SER A 883 5.89 10.93 27.60
N ILE A 884 7.13 11.03 28.08
CA ILE A 884 7.46 11.19 29.50
C ILE A 884 8.21 12.49 29.69
N ARG A 885 7.83 13.25 30.70
CA ARG A 885 8.51 14.46 31.14
C ARG A 885 8.79 14.43 32.63
N ILE A 886 9.85 15.12 33.06
CA ILE A 886 10.10 15.37 34.47
C ILE A 886 9.40 16.66 34.90
N ILE A 887 8.46 16.52 35.84
CA ILE A 887 7.75 17.62 36.48
C ILE A 887 8.22 17.77 37.93
N LYS A 888 7.90 18.91 38.54
CA LYS A 888 7.94 19.06 40.00
C LYS A 888 6.55 18.77 40.56
N ASP A 889 6.45 17.92 41.56
CA ASP A 889 5.22 17.72 42.31
C ASP A 889 4.93 18.92 43.23
N GLU A 890 3.81 18.87 43.96
CA GLU A 890 3.37 19.91 44.89
C GLU A 890 4.37 20.18 46.02
N ASN A 891 5.25 19.21 46.31
CA ASN A 891 6.32 19.31 47.32
C ASN A 891 7.67 19.70 46.70
N GLY A 892 7.69 20.09 45.42
CA GLY A 892 8.90 20.46 44.68
C GLY A 892 9.83 19.29 44.32
N LYS A 893 9.44 18.04 44.59
CA LYS A 893 10.24 16.86 44.23
C LYS A 893 10.08 16.56 42.74
N ARG A 894 11.18 16.15 42.11
CA ARG A 894 11.17 15.77 40.69
C ARG A 894 10.45 14.43 40.53
N LYS A 895 9.45 14.37 39.67
CA LYS A 895 8.66 13.16 39.37
C LYS A 895 8.48 13.04 37.86
N ALA A 896 8.45 11.81 37.35
CA ALA A 896 8.10 11.56 35.96
C ALA A 896 6.58 11.61 35.79
N GLU A 897 6.13 12.05 34.62
CA GLU A 897 4.73 12.07 34.23
C GLU A 897 4.59 11.65 32.77
N THR A 898 3.60 10.79 32.49
CA THR A 898 3.27 10.38 31.12
C THR A 898 2.28 11.35 30.49
N ILE A 899 2.64 11.89 29.33
CA ILE A 899 1.74 12.54 28.38
C ILE A 899 1.00 11.44 27.61
N THR A 900 -0.17 11.06 28.13
CA THR A 900 -0.93 9.87 27.68
C THR A 900 -1.17 9.87 26.18
N ALA A 901 -1.55 11.01 25.61
CA ALA A 901 -1.83 11.19 24.20
C ALA A 901 -0.66 10.93 23.23
N SER A 902 0.57 11.10 23.73
CA SER A 902 1.79 10.87 22.94
C SER A 902 2.28 9.42 23.06
N CYS A 903 1.95 8.74 24.16
CA CYS A 903 2.49 7.42 24.46
C CYS A 903 1.99 6.36 23.46
N LYS A 904 2.92 5.57 22.91
CA LYS A 904 2.65 4.47 21.96
C LYS A 904 2.79 3.07 22.55
N GLY A 905 2.82 2.98 23.89
CA GLY A 905 2.80 1.67 24.55
C GLY A 905 4.05 0.81 24.37
N CYS A 906 5.19 1.38 23.94
CA CYS A 906 6.37 0.58 23.58
C CYS A 906 7.10 -0.13 24.75
N GLY A 907 6.83 0.23 26.01
CA GLY A 907 7.43 -0.40 27.19
C GLY A 907 8.91 -0.05 27.49
N ILE A 908 9.58 0.76 26.66
CA ILE A 908 11.00 1.14 26.85
C ILE A 908 11.22 1.82 28.21
N CYS A 909 10.34 2.75 28.57
CA CYS A 909 10.44 3.47 29.85
C CYS A 909 10.20 2.58 31.07
N ALA A 910 9.27 1.62 30.98
CA ALA A 910 8.97 0.68 32.06
C ALA A 910 10.13 -0.29 32.28
N SER A 911 10.62 -0.93 31.21
CA SER A 911 11.73 -1.89 31.26
C SER A 911 13.05 -1.33 31.79
N HIS A 912 13.25 0.00 31.72
CA HIS A 912 14.47 0.66 32.20
C HIS A 912 14.27 1.44 33.51
N CYS A 913 13.08 1.41 34.12
CA CYS A 913 12.87 2.08 35.39
C CYS A 913 13.60 1.35 36.52
N PRO A 914 14.62 1.93 37.17
CA PRO A 914 15.45 1.21 38.15
C PRO A 914 14.71 0.87 39.44
N VAL A 915 13.55 1.49 39.67
CA VAL A 915 12.71 1.32 40.86
C VAL A 915 11.31 0.81 40.52
N PHE A 916 11.11 0.34 39.28
CA PHE A 916 9.82 -0.19 38.79
C PHE A 916 8.62 0.72 39.02
N ALA A 917 8.85 2.05 39.05
CA ALA A 917 7.80 3.05 39.24
C ALA A 917 6.96 3.32 37.98
N ILE A 918 7.21 2.62 36.87
CA ILE A 918 6.50 2.80 35.60
C ILE A 918 5.94 1.45 35.18
N SER A 919 4.62 1.37 35.03
CA SER A 919 3.91 0.19 34.55
C SER A 919 3.27 0.45 33.19
N MET A 920 3.00 -0.61 32.43
CA MET A 920 2.33 -0.55 31.13
C MET A 920 0.93 -1.12 31.25
N GLY A 921 -0.08 -0.38 30.78
CA GLY A 921 -1.45 -0.89 30.72
C GLY A 921 -1.52 -2.18 29.90
N GLY A 922 -2.09 -3.24 30.47
CA GLY A 922 -2.22 -4.56 29.81
C GLY A 922 -0.93 -5.38 29.69
N TYR A 923 0.19 -4.84 30.18
CA TYR A 923 1.50 -5.50 30.21
C TYR A 923 2.28 -5.13 31.49
N THR A 924 1.67 -5.24 32.66
CA THR A 924 2.36 -4.98 33.94
C THR A 924 3.37 -6.07 34.26
N ASP A 925 4.32 -5.79 35.16
CA ASP A 925 5.30 -6.79 35.59
C ASP A 925 4.61 -8.01 36.22
N GLU A 926 3.54 -7.81 37.00
CA GLU A 926 2.75 -8.92 37.56
C GLU A 926 2.10 -9.77 36.47
N GLN A 927 1.54 -9.14 35.43
CA GLN A 927 0.93 -9.82 34.30
C GLN A 927 1.95 -10.66 33.51
N ILE A 928 3.11 -10.07 33.18
CA ILE A 928 4.16 -10.75 32.43
C ILE A 928 4.77 -11.88 33.26
N ASN A 929 5.10 -11.63 34.53
CA ASN A 929 5.64 -12.66 35.42
C ASN A 929 4.64 -13.79 35.64
N ALA A 930 3.34 -13.51 35.79
CA ALA A 930 2.32 -14.55 35.89
C ALA A 930 2.30 -15.45 34.65
N GLN A 931 2.45 -14.91 33.43
CA GLN A 931 2.57 -15.72 32.21
C GLN A 931 3.81 -16.61 32.23
N ILE A 932 4.97 -16.05 32.59
CA ILE A 932 6.24 -16.77 32.61
C ILE A 932 6.20 -17.88 33.66
N THR A 933 5.74 -17.59 34.87
CA THR A 933 5.60 -18.57 35.95
C THR A 933 4.62 -19.67 35.58
N ALA A 934 3.49 -19.33 34.96
CA ALA A 934 2.50 -20.31 34.51
C ALA A 934 3.05 -21.27 33.44
N PHE A 935 3.98 -20.82 32.60
CA PHE A 935 4.70 -21.69 31.65
C PHE A 935 5.70 -22.61 32.37
N GLY A 936 6.44 -22.08 33.36
CA GLY A 936 7.47 -22.82 34.09
C GLY A 936 6.95 -23.76 35.19
N ALA A 937 5.73 -23.56 35.67
CA ALA A 937 5.08 -24.42 36.66
C ALA A 937 4.68 -25.75 36.00
N LYS A 938 5.45 -26.81 36.27
CA LYS A 938 5.08 -28.18 35.91
C LYS A 938 4.31 -28.86 37.02
#